data_AF-M7SLG3-F1
#
_entry.id   AF-M7SLG3-F1
#
_cell.length_a   1.000
_cell.length_b   1.000
_cell.length_c   1.000
_cell.angle_alpha   90.00
_cell.angle_beta   90.00
_cell.angle_gamma   90.00
#
_symmetry.space_group_name_H-M   'P 1'
#
loop_
_entity.id
_entity.type
_entity.pdbx_description
1 polymer ?
#
loop_
_entity_poly.entity_id
_entity_poly.type
_entity_poly.pdbx_seq_one_letter_code
_entity_poly.pdbx_strand_id
1 'polypeptide(L)'
;MAPTGKKVLIVGPGFIGWNVLELLAKEGYEVTGFVRRQEAADQLKASGAAQTVLGDLDDKALITKLVLDSDIVIHTASADHVASAEAVLDGVQQRAEKGQQTIYIHTSGTSVIGDGTTPGKGKTSRVFHDNVKAEIDVVSDTAPHRQIDLQIIKAQQQLLREKKAKIALMIPPLIYGFNPDHGRLSIQIPTLTRYALKHGFAAHVGAAGDPVWSVVHVRDLARGYVLLLHRLEEEAYGSPELENPYYFCEASGGAEGEVSWREIAALIGEALHERGLVDDPEPRPMPEETYGDVFGDFTASVVGLNSRSRAVRLRELGWKPVEKGWKESFLEDELPAILKERKDWKTRTLLISGILACFALLQLARSSAWGASFDNSAHFHYQQHEDQLTTYPGEHISWARCGSLPNGRPLECSSIDVPMDQFNAENSGNKTFSIPLIRERGQSADAKNLLLNPGGPGASGVWYIYRKGEQLRDIVGEGFHLVGFDPRGVNGSRPLASCYPDVETHRRLATPVRDAKPVEDSADIYAWTQNFVRACADNMGEYGRYLNTPQMAADMNSILAAVGQAGDLVYWGFSYGTTLGQTYAGLFPESATRVIIDGVENQHDWYAGLDTFESLADTEIVFDGFFDECVKAGPENCTLASLADSGSELREKVLAFASRLQEQPLSVYVDSSSYGTLDYRNIMYDAIFPALLKPYLWYDLADRLAKLLQGDATDAFLAYGMGDETEELVGDADSFVQFNDGLTGPEHWPQDRKAILDMVQSFFNSTIFGATQNPEYYKKQQWLIPTTHSYVPKKAVKTAHPLLILSTTYDPVCPLVSARSANVAFEGSQIVEVKGYGHCSLAVPSMCLAKHVREFLYNGTLPSSYTQCESDGPSYFIKPENDNAPVVPWKHFEDVEEQRIHLAQVKLARDPTWPRR
;
A
#
# COMPACT_ATOMS: atom_id res chain seq x y z
N MET A 1 15.50 19.57 -45.49
CA MET A 1 14.07 19.92 -45.34
C MET A 1 14.01 21.35 -44.82
N ALA A 2 12.97 22.12 -45.13
CA ALA A 2 12.79 23.42 -44.47
C ALA A 2 12.61 23.16 -42.96
N PRO A 3 13.23 23.94 -42.06
CA PRO A 3 13.05 23.75 -40.62
C PRO A 3 11.57 23.83 -40.30
N THR A 4 11.02 22.78 -39.70
CA THR A 4 9.57 22.67 -39.39
C THR A 4 9.12 23.77 -38.43
N GLY A 5 10.05 24.37 -37.67
CA GLY A 5 9.80 25.48 -36.75
C GLY A 5 8.93 25.11 -35.55
N LYS A 6 8.53 23.85 -35.43
CA LYS A 6 7.71 23.33 -34.33
C LYS A 6 8.55 23.08 -33.11
N LYS A 7 7.96 23.34 -31.94
CA LYS A 7 8.60 23.18 -30.65
C LYS A 7 8.33 21.79 -30.09
N VAL A 8 9.38 21.08 -29.73
CA VAL A 8 9.31 19.73 -29.16
C VAL A 8 9.81 19.76 -27.73
N LEU A 9 9.01 19.30 -26.78
CA LEU A 9 9.45 19.01 -25.42
C LEU A 9 9.80 17.53 -25.30
N ILE A 10 11.01 17.22 -24.82
CA ILE A 10 11.37 15.87 -24.40
C ILE A 10 11.48 15.83 -22.87
N VAL A 11 10.52 15.15 -22.23
CA VAL A 11 10.46 14.96 -20.78
C VAL A 11 11.31 13.75 -20.41
N GLY A 12 12.41 14.00 -19.69
CA GLY A 12 13.39 12.98 -19.29
C GLY A 12 14.05 12.28 -20.48
N PRO A 13 14.93 12.96 -21.24
CA PRO A 13 15.61 12.38 -22.41
C PRO A 13 16.36 11.07 -22.12
N GLY A 14 17.00 10.91 -20.95
CA GLY A 14 17.50 9.62 -20.49
C GLY A 14 18.31 8.83 -21.54
N PHE A 15 18.07 7.52 -21.63
CA PHE A 15 18.69 6.63 -22.62
C PHE A 15 17.99 6.68 -23.99
N ILE A 16 16.65 6.72 -24.00
CA ILE A 16 15.83 6.70 -25.23
C ILE A 16 15.73 8.10 -25.86
N GLY A 17 15.15 9.03 -25.13
CA GLY A 17 14.81 10.38 -25.61
C GLY A 17 16.02 11.22 -26.01
N TRP A 18 17.23 10.94 -25.52
CA TRP A 18 18.44 11.61 -26.00
C TRP A 18 18.74 11.24 -27.45
N ASN A 19 18.65 9.94 -27.80
CA ASN A 19 18.79 9.50 -29.19
C ASN A 19 17.69 10.10 -30.09
N VAL A 20 16.46 10.25 -29.56
CA VAL A 20 15.36 10.94 -30.27
C VAL A 20 15.67 12.42 -30.48
N LEU A 21 16.16 13.11 -29.44
CA LEU A 21 16.51 14.52 -29.47
C LEU A 21 17.48 14.84 -30.60
N GLU A 22 18.54 14.05 -30.74
CA GLU A 22 19.58 14.28 -31.76
C GLU A 22 19.05 14.15 -33.18
N LEU A 23 18.13 13.21 -33.42
CA LEU A 23 17.52 13.05 -34.72
C LEU A 23 16.61 14.24 -35.05
N LEU A 24 15.75 14.65 -34.11
CA LEU A 24 14.85 15.79 -34.28
C LEU A 24 15.60 17.12 -34.44
N ALA A 25 16.67 17.34 -33.68
CA ALA A 25 17.51 18.52 -33.81
C ALA A 25 18.18 18.59 -35.20
N LYS A 26 18.63 17.45 -35.75
CA LYS A 26 19.19 17.37 -37.11
C LYS A 26 18.16 17.64 -38.20
N GLU A 27 16.90 17.33 -37.96
CA GLU A 27 15.78 17.63 -38.86
C GLU A 27 15.27 19.07 -38.73
N GLY A 28 15.77 19.82 -37.75
CA GLY A 28 15.50 21.25 -37.57
C GLY A 28 14.30 21.57 -36.66
N TYR A 29 13.87 20.64 -35.81
CA TYR A 29 12.91 20.92 -34.74
C TYR A 29 13.57 21.73 -33.62
N GLU A 30 12.80 22.62 -32.96
CA GLU A 30 13.27 23.34 -31.78
C GLU A 30 13.04 22.47 -30.54
N VAL A 31 14.04 21.66 -30.18
CA VAL A 31 13.91 20.67 -29.09
C VAL A 31 14.33 21.26 -27.74
N THR A 32 13.43 21.16 -26.76
CA THR A 32 13.67 21.47 -25.35
C THR A 32 13.84 20.17 -24.55
N GLY A 33 15.00 19.99 -23.93
CA GLY A 33 15.27 18.85 -23.05
C GLY A 33 14.99 19.18 -21.58
N PHE A 34 14.07 18.44 -20.94
CA PHE A 34 13.78 18.58 -19.51
C PHE A 34 14.56 17.53 -18.69
N VAL A 35 15.46 17.98 -17.82
CA VAL A 35 16.40 17.10 -17.08
C VAL A 35 16.61 17.54 -15.64
N ARG A 36 16.98 16.59 -14.78
CA ARG A 36 17.23 16.86 -13.34
C ARG A 36 18.62 17.40 -13.02
N ARG A 37 19.60 17.21 -13.91
CA ARG A 37 21.03 17.47 -13.62
C ARG A 37 21.64 18.40 -14.65
N GLN A 38 22.43 19.38 -14.18
CA GLN A 38 23.13 20.33 -15.04
C GLN A 38 24.05 19.65 -16.06
N GLU A 39 24.79 18.62 -15.65
CA GLU A 39 25.67 17.88 -16.56
C GLU A 39 24.90 17.29 -17.76
N ALA A 40 23.72 16.71 -17.50
CA ALA A 40 22.88 16.19 -18.58
C ALA A 40 22.33 17.31 -19.46
N ALA A 41 22.01 18.48 -18.90
CA ALA A 41 21.59 19.65 -19.67
C ALA A 41 22.69 20.12 -20.62
N ASP A 42 23.93 20.24 -20.13
CA ASP A 42 25.07 20.67 -20.94
C ASP A 42 25.33 19.69 -22.09
N GLN A 43 25.25 18.39 -21.81
CA GLN A 43 25.40 17.35 -22.81
C GLN A 43 24.30 17.38 -23.88
N LEU A 44 23.03 17.55 -23.49
CA LEU A 44 21.91 17.67 -24.45
C LEU A 44 22.03 18.92 -25.32
N LYS A 45 22.50 20.02 -24.75
CA LYS A 45 22.77 21.26 -25.50
C LYS A 45 23.88 21.06 -26.53
N ALA A 46 24.93 20.31 -26.18
CA ALA A 46 25.98 19.92 -27.12
C ALA A 46 25.47 18.99 -28.23
N SER A 47 24.48 18.14 -27.91
CA SER A 47 23.77 17.26 -28.86
C SER A 47 22.72 17.97 -29.73
N GLY A 48 22.58 19.30 -29.63
CA GLY A 48 21.72 20.10 -30.50
C GLY A 48 20.37 20.52 -29.90
N ALA A 49 20.15 20.34 -28.60
CA ALA A 49 18.96 20.90 -27.93
C ALA A 49 18.97 22.44 -28.04
N ALA A 50 17.86 23.01 -28.51
CA ALA A 50 17.71 24.47 -28.58
C ALA A 50 17.65 25.07 -27.17
N GLN A 51 16.98 24.37 -26.26
CA GLN A 51 16.88 24.75 -24.85
C GLN A 51 17.00 23.51 -23.96
N THR A 52 17.46 23.74 -22.74
CA THR A 52 17.49 22.72 -21.69
C THR A 52 16.97 23.33 -20.42
N VAL A 53 16.04 22.64 -19.77
CA VAL A 53 15.37 23.13 -18.57
C VAL A 53 15.66 22.16 -17.43
N LEU A 54 16.12 22.72 -16.32
CA LEU A 54 16.30 21.97 -15.08
C LEU A 54 14.99 21.92 -14.31
N GLY A 55 14.62 20.73 -13.86
CA GLY A 55 13.48 20.53 -12.98
C GLY A 55 13.32 19.08 -12.57
N ASP A 56 12.43 18.86 -11.61
CA ASP A 56 12.07 17.54 -11.12
C ASP A 56 10.79 17.02 -11.81
N LEU A 57 10.63 15.70 -11.91
CA LEU A 57 9.43 15.11 -12.51
C LEU A 57 8.17 15.38 -11.68
N ASP A 58 8.33 15.71 -10.39
CA ASP A 58 7.24 16.13 -9.51
C ASP A 58 6.86 17.61 -9.66
N ASP A 59 7.63 18.41 -10.44
CA ASP A 59 7.31 19.81 -10.71
C ASP A 59 6.22 19.93 -11.79
N LYS A 60 4.99 19.60 -11.39
CA LYS A 60 3.80 19.63 -12.24
C LYS A 60 3.63 20.99 -12.93
N ALA A 61 3.79 22.09 -12.18
CA ALA A 61 3.62 23.43 -12.71
C ALA A 61 4.63 23.74 -13.84
N LEU A 62 5.89 23.37 -13.66
CA LEU A 62 6.92 23.56 -14.68
C LEU A 62 6.67 22.68 -15.90
N ILE A 63 6.36 21.40 -15.73
CA ILE A 63 6.09 20.50 -16.86
C ILE A 63 4.88 20.99 -17.66
N THR A 64 3.77 21.34 -17.00
CA THR A 64 2.59 21.89 -17.67
C THR A 64 2.92 23.18 -18.43
N LYS A 65 3.73 24.08 -17.84
CA LYS A 65 4.19 25.30 -18.53
C LYS A 65 5.01 24.98 -19.78
N LEU A 66 5.93 24.02 -19.71
CA LEU A 66 6.74 23.62 -20.87
C LEU A 66 5.88 23.00 -21.97
N VAL A 67 4.85 22.23 -21.59
CA VAL A 67 3.89 21.65 -22.53
C VAL A 67 3.08 22.73 -23.22
N LEU A 68 2.61 23.75 -22.50
CA LEU A 68 1.89 24.89 -23.09
C LEU A 68 2.70 25.59 -24.18
N ASP A 69 4.02 25.66 -24.02
CA ASP A 69 4.95 26.29 -24.96
C ASP A 69 5.39 25.37 -26.12
N SER A 70 4.93 24.11 -26.16
CA SER A 70 5.38 23.08 -27.10
C SER A 70 4.25 22.51 -27.96
N ASP A 71 4.52 22.29 -29.25
CA ASP A 71 3.54 21.69 -30.17
C ASP A 71 3.52 20.16 -30.08
N ILE A 72 4.66 19.60 -29.69
CA ILE A 72 4.91 18.17 -29.62
C ILE A 72 5.53 17.87 -28.25
N VAL A 73 5.05 16.81 -27.60
CA VAL A 73 5.62 16.30 -26.36
C VAL A 73 6.01 14.84 -26.55
N ILE A 74 7.25 14.50 -26.23
CA ILE A 74 7.75 13.13 -26.17
C ILE A 74 8.18 12.86 -24.72
N HIS A 75 7.45 11.99 -24.03
CA HIS A 75 7.72 11.66 -22.63
C HIS A 75 8.45 10.32 -22.53
N THR A 76 9.75 10.38 -22.25
CA THR A 76 10.64 9.21 -22.12
C THR A 76 11.22 9.03 -20.72
N ALA A 77 10.76 9.83 -19.75
CA ALA A 77 11.31 9.84 -18.40
C ALA A 77 11.06 8.53 -17.64
N SER A 78 9.83 8.03 -17.72
CA SER A 78 9.35 6.83 -17.04
C SER A 78 7.97 6.46 -17.58
N ALA A 79 7.69 5.15 -17.66
CA ALA A 79 6.37 4.58 -17.93
C ALA A 79 5.46 4.58 -16.70
N ASP A 80 6.05 4.77 -15.52
CA ASP A 80 5.37 4.62 -14.23
C ASP A 80 5.21 5.97 -13.51
N HIS A 81 5.80 7.06 -14.05
CA HIS A 81 5.78 8.37 -13.39
C HIS A 81 4.49 9.16 -13.59
N VAL A 82 3.55 8.92 -12.68
CA VAL A 82 2.26 9.57 -12.54
C VAL A 82 2.35 11.08 -12.75
N ALA A 83 3.11 11.76 -11.89
CA ALA A 83 2.92 13.20 -11.69
C ALA A 83 3.29 13.96 -12.95
N SER A 84 4.32 13.46 -13.64
CA SER A 84 4.79 14.00 -14.92
C SER A 84 3.85 13.63 -16.07
N ALA A 85 3.28 12.42 -16.09
CA ALA A 85 2.28 12.05 -17.10
C ALA A 85 1.01 12.91 -16.98
N GLU A 86 0.50 13.12 -15.76
CA GLU A 86 -0.61 14.03 -15.48
C GLU A 86 -0.27 15.48 -15.84
N ALA A 87 0.92 15.97 -15.47
CA ALA A 87 1.35 17.32 -15.80
C ALA A 87 1.40 17.56 -17.32
N VAL A 88 1.79 16.53 -18.10
CA VAL A 88 1.74 16.56 -19.56
C VAL A 88 0.30 16.58 -20.06
N LEU A 89 -0.56 15.68 -19.57
CA LEU A 89 -1.97 15.65 -19.98
C LEU A 89 -2.70 16.95 -19.66
N ASP A 90 -2.45 17.54 -18.48
CA ASP A 90 -3.01 18.85 -18.09
C ASP A 90 -2.55 19.96 -19.05
N GLY A 91 -1.28 19.96 -19.43
CA GLY A 91 -0.77 20.91 -20.42
C GLY A 91 -1.38 20.71 -21.80
N VAL A 92 -1.56 19.46 -22.24
CA VAL A 92 -2.23 19.11 -23.50
C VAL A 92 -3.69 19.58 -23.49
N GLN A 93 -4.40 19.37 -22.38
CA GLN A 93 -5.79 19.80 -22.19
C GLN A 93 -5.90 21.33 -22.22
N GLN A 94 -5.02 22.05 -21.53
CA GLN A 94 -5.02 23.52 -21.56
C GLN A 94 -4.69 24.10 -22.94
N ARG A 95 -3.84 23.42 -23.72
CA ARG A 95 -3.63 23.77 -25.14
C ARG A 95 -4.91 23.56 -25.94
N ALA A 96 -5.61 22.44 -25.74
CA ALA A 96 -6.86 22.14 -26.42
C ALA A 96 -7.96 23.18 -26.14
N GLU A 97 -8.06 23.66 -24.90
CA GLU A 97 -8.96 24.74 -24.46
C GLU A 97 -8.63 26.07 -25.13
N LYS A 98 -7.34 26.36 -25.35
CA LYS A 98 -6.86 27.51 -26.13
C LYS A 98 -7.02 27.34 -27.64
N GLY A 99 -7.62 26.24 -28.09
CA GLY A 99 -7.79 25.93 -29.51
C GLY A 99 -6.52 25.46 -30.21
N GLN A 100 -5.46 25.16 -29.47
CA GLN A 100 -4.19 24.67 -30.00
C GLN A 100 -4.22 23.14 -30.11
N GLN A 101 -3.48 22.61 -31.08
CA GLN A 101 -3.30 21.19 -31.26
C GLN A 101 -1.98 20.72 -30.68
N THR A 102 -1.95 19.45 -30.24
CA THR A 102 -0.76 18.85 -29.65
C THR A 102 -0.57 17.41 -30.13
N ILE A 103 0.68 17.02 -30.40
CA ILE A 103 1.07 15.63 -30.54
C ILE A 103 1.74 15.18 -29.25
N TYR A 104 1.28 14.07 -28.67
CA TYR A 104 1.86 13.50 -27.46
C TYR A 104 2.25 12.04 -27.68
N ILE A 105 3.54 11.73 -27.55
CA ILE A 105 4.04 10.34 -27.57
C ILE A 105 4.57 10.01 -26.18
N HIS A 106 3.97 9.02 -25.53
CA HIS A 106 4.40 8.53 -24.23
C HIS A 106 5.11 7.18 -24.35
N THR A 107 6.15 6.99 -23.55
CA THR A 107 6.89 5.74 -23.45
C THR A 107 6.26 4.88 -22.35
N SER A 108 5.58 3.80 -22.73
CA SER A 108 5.17 2.74 -21.80
C SER A 108 6.28 1.66 -21.74
N GLY A 109 6.00 0.49 -21.16
CA GLY A 109 6.97 -0.60 -21.01
C GLY A 109 6.41 -1.95 -21.42
N THR A 110 7.26 -2.82 -21.96
CA THR A 110 6.81 -4.13 -22.47
C THR A 110 6.25 -5.06 -21.41
N SER A 111 6.53 -4.83 -20.13
CA SER A 111 5.96 -5.64 -19.04
C SER A 111 4.43 -5.53 -18.98
N VAL A 112 3.83 -4.50 -19.61
CA VAL A 112 2.37 -4.39 -19.77
C VAL A 112 1.77 -5.59 -20.51
N ILE A 113 2.52 -6.19 -21.43
CA ILE A 113 2.11 -7.40 -22.16
C ILE A 113 2.83 -8.66 -21.67
N GLY A 114 3.39 -8.62 -20.45
CA GLY A 114 3.94 -9.79 -19.79
C GLY A 114 2.86 -10.84 -19.60
N ASP A 115 3.15 -12.11 -19.89
CA ASP A 115 2.12 -13.16 -19.95
C ASP A 115 1.65 -13.69 -18.58
N GLY A 116 1.99 -12.99 -17.48
CA GLY A 116 1.55 -13.32 -16.11
C GLY A 116 2.00 -14.70 -15.61
N THR A 117 2.91 -15.38 -16.32
CA THR A 117 3.39 -16.69 -15.92
C THR A 117 4.25 -16.61 -14.67
N THR A 118 4.35 -17.73 -13.91
CA THR A 118 5.33 -17.82 -12.82
C THR A 118 6.72 -17.50 -13.37
N PRO A 119 7.43 -16.51 -12.81
CA PRO A 119 8.78 -16.17 -13.25
C PRO A 119 9.70 -17.40 -13.38
N GLY A 120 10.43 -17.46 -14.48
CA GLY A 120 11.37 -18.53 -14.77
C GLY A 120 10.75 -19.84 -15.29
N LYS A 121 9.44 -19.86 -15.59
CA LYS A 121 8.76 -21.04 -16.18
C LYS A 121 8.46 -20.90 -17.68
N GLY A 122 9.37 -21.40 -18.50
CA GLY A 122 9.12 -21.80 -19.89
C GLY A 122 8.80 -20.65 -20.87
N LYS A 123 9.10 -20.89 -22.15
CA LYS A 123 8.63 -20.03 -23.25
C LYS A 123 7.15 -20.28 -23.50
N THR A 124 6.33 -19.22 -23.56
CA THR A 124 4.92 -19.34 -23.94
C THR A 124 4.69 -19.04 -25.42
N SER A 125 3.52 -19.43 -25.94
CA SER A 125 3.13 -19.23 -27.33
C SER A 125 2.54 -17.85 -27.63
N ARG A 126 2.09 -17.09 -26.62
CA ARG A 126 1.40 -15.80 -26.80
C ARG A 126 2.34 -14.75 -27.39
N VAL A 127 1.87 -14.04 -28.42
CA VAL A 127 2.57 -12.93 -29.07
C VAL A 127 1.55 -11.83 -29.35
N PHE A 128 1.84 -10.61 -28.91
CA PHE A 128 0.97 -9.44 -29.10
C PHE A 128 1.34 -8.68 -30.37
N HIS A 129 0.35 -8.16 -31.09
CA HIS A 129 0.52 -7.39 -32.32
C HIS A 129 -0.10 -6.00 -32.18
N ASP A 130 0.67 -4.94 -32.47
CA ASP A 130 0.20 -3.57 -32.29
C ASP A 130 -0.92 -3.17 -33.27
N ASN A 131 -1.07 -3.88 -34.40
CA ASN A 131 -2.18 -3.70 -35.33
C ASN A 131 -3.50 -4.35 -34.87
N VAL A 132 -3.46 -5.21 -33.85
CA VAL A 132 -4.67 -5.83 -33.28
C VAL A 132 -4.97 -5.17 -31.93
N LYS A 133 -5.60 -3.99 -31.98
CA LYS A 133 -5.92 -3.18 -30.78
C LYS A 133 -6.56 -4.01 -29.65
N ALA A 134 -7.47 -4.91 -30.00
CA ALA A 134 -8.17 -5.78 -29.06
C ALA A 134 -7.24 -6.70 -28.25
N GLU A 135 -6.07 -7.10 -28.77
CA GLU A 135 -5.10 -7.92 -28.01
C GLU A 135 -4.51 -7.14 -26.83
N ILE A 136 -4.40 -5.81 -26.95
CA ILE A 136 -3.81 -4.93 -25.94
C ILE A 136 -4.90 -4.35 -25.04
N ASP A 137 -6.11 -4.11 -25.57
CA ASP A 137 -7.24 -3.62 -24.77
C ASP A 137 -7.68 -4.61 -23.68
N VAL A 138 -7.51 -5.92 -23.90
CA VAL A 138 -7.87 -6.97 -22.93
C VAL A 138 -6.78 -7.28 -21.90
N VAL A 139 -5.66 -6.56 -21.94
CA VAL A 139 -4.63 -6.65 -20.90
C VAL A 139 -5.21 -6.14 -19.59
N SER A 140 -4.99 -6.88 -18.50
CA SER A 140 -5.45 -6.53 -17.15
C SER A 140 -5.09 -5.09 -16.79
N ASP A 141 -6.02 -4.36 -16.20
CA ASP A 141 -5.80 -2.99 -15.71
C ASP A 141 -4.70 -2.94 -14.62
N THR A 142 -4.44 -4.06 -13.94
CA THR A 142 -3.37 -4.25 -12.96
C THR A 142 -2.02 -4.65 -13.55
N ALA A 143 -1.92 -4.83 -14.88
CA ALA A 143 -0.65 -5.16 -15.51
C ALA A 143 0.38 -4.02 -15.30
N PRO A 144 1.70 -4.32 -15.26
CA PRO A 144 2.73 -3.29 -15.13
C PRO A 144 2.55 -2.15 -16.13
N HIS A 145 2.77 -0.91 -15.71
CA HIS A 145 2.59 0.34 -16.50
C HIS A 145 1.13 0.69 -16.87
N ARG A 146 0.18 -0.25 -16.74
CA ARG A 146 -1.16 -0.11 -17.29
C ARG A 146 -1.97 1.04 -16.70
N GLN A 147 -1.77 1.34 -15.42
CA GLN A 147 -2.47 2.44 -14.74
C GLN A 147 -2.25 3.80 -15.44
N ILE A 148 -1.05 4.09 -15.93
CA ILE A 148 -0.77 5.33 -16.67
C ILE A 148 -1.27 5.24 -18.11
N ASP A 149 -1.06 4.09 -18.76
CA ASP A 149 -1.55 3.87 -20.12
C ASP A 149 -3.05 4.13 -20.23
N LEU A 150 -3.86 3.62 -19.30
CA LEU A 150 -5.31 3.81 -19.28
C LEU A 150 -5.72 5.28 -19.20
N GLN A 151 -5.02 6.09 -18.38
CA GLN A 151 -5.29 7.52 -18.30
C GLN A 151 -4.96 8.23 -19.61
N ILE A 152 -3.82 7.88 -20.23
CA ILE A 152 -3.41 8.44 -21.52
C ILE A 152 -4.38 8.02 -22.63
N ILE A 153 -4.85 6.78 -22.65
CA ILE A 153 -5.85 6.28 -23.60
C ILE A 153 -7.17 7.02 -23.42
N LYS A 154 -7.63 7.23 -22.18
CA LYS A 154 -8.85 7.99 -21.90
C LYS A 154 -8.75 9.41 -22.45
N ALA A 155 -7.64 10.11 -22.18
CA ALA A 155 -7.38 11.44 -22.72
C ALA A 155 -7.29 11.43 -24.25
N GLN A 156 -6.64 10.41 -24.83
CA GLN A 156 -6.52 10.22 -26.27
C GLN A 156 -7.89 10.11 -26.93
N GLN A 157 -8.77 9.25 -26.41
CA GLN A 157 -10.12 9.06 -26.98
C GLN A 157 -10.94 10.35 -26.95
N GLN A 158 -10.86 11.11 -25.86
CA GLN A 158 -11.56 12.38 -25.74
C GLN A 158 -10.99 13.43 -26.72
N LEU A 159 -9.69 13.71 -26.62
CA LEU A 159 -9.05 14.78 -27.37
C LEU A 159 -8.97 14.49 -28.87
N LEU A 160 -8.96 13.21 -29.26
CA LEU A 160 -9.05 12.83 -30.66
C LEU A 160 -10.44 13.12 -31.24
N ARG A 161 -11.52 12.79 -30.51
CA ARG A 161 -12.91 13.09 -30.93
C ARG A 161 -13.14 14.59 -31.11
N GLU A 162 -12.54 15.40 -30.25
CA GLU A 162 -12.60 16.86 -30.30
C GLU A 162 -11.65 17.49 -31.34
N LYS A 163 -10.83 16.66 -32.01
CA LYS A 163 -9.79 17.08 -32.97
C LYS A 163 -8.74 18.02 -32.38
N LYS A 164 -8.37 17.76 -31.11
CA LYS A 164 -7.48 18.59 -30.29
C LYS A 164 -6.10 17.99 -30.10
N ALA A 165 -5.98 16.67 -29.97
CA ALA A 165 -4.67 16.04 -29.80
C ALA A 165 -4.57 14.71 -30.55
N LYS A 166 -3.34 14.36 -30.93
CA LYS A 166 -2.98 13.04 -31.45
C LYS A 166 -2.03 12.42 -30.44
N ILE A 167 -2.46 11.34 -29.81
CA ILE A 167 -1.72 10.74 -28.69
C ILE A 167 -1.39 9.29 -29.03
N ALA A 168 -0.14 8.89 -28.79
CA ALA A 168 0.34 7.54 -29.04
C ALA A 168 1.14 7.00 -27.84
N LEU A 169 1.00 5.69 -27.61
CA LEU A 169 1.77 4.91 -26.64
C LEU A 169 2.82 4.09 -27.41
N MET A 170 4.09 4.41 -27.19
CA MET A 170 5.20 3.59 -27.66
C MET A 170 5.56 2.57 -26.57
N ILE A 171 5.43 1.28 -26.89
CA ILE A 171 5.72 0.16 -25.98
C ILE A 171 6.97 -0.58 -26.53
N PRO A 172 8.19 -0.16 -26.15
CA PRO A 172 9.41 -0.85 -26.55
C PRO A 172 9.61 -2.14 -25.73
N PRO A 173 10.22 -3.19 -26.33
CA PRO A 173 10.55 -4.45 -25.65
C PRO A 173 11.85 -4.30 -24.84
N LEU A 174 12.65 -5.36 -24.69
CA LEU A 174 13.99 -5.24 -24.11
C LEU A 174 14.84 -4.26 -24.94
N ILE A 175 15.19 -3.12 -24.37
CA ILE A 175 16.03 -2.12 -25.05
C ILE A 175 17.49 -2.42 -24.73
N TYR A 176 18.30 -2.65 -25.76
CA TYR A 176 19.74 -2.88 -25.64
C TYR A 176 20.55 -1.87 -26.44
N GLY A 177 21.88 -1.97 -26.30
CA GLY A 177 22.84 -1.27 -27.13
C GLY A 177 23.48 -0.09 -26.42
N PHE A 178 24.34 0.60 -27.15
CA PHE A 178 25.17 1.66 -26.61
C PHE A 178 25.35 2.76 -27.64
N ASN A 179 25.18 4.01 -27.21
CA ASN A 179 25.60 5.15 -28.00
C ASN A 179 26.90 5.72 -27.41
N PRO A 180 28.05 5.59 -28.09
CA PRO A 180 29.33 6.06 -27.56
C PRO A 180 29.39 7.58 -27.38
N ASP A 181 28.58 8.33 -28.14
CA ASP A 181 28.49 9.79 -28.00
C ASP A 181 27.81 10.19 -26.68
N HIS A 182 26.96 9.31 -26.13
CA HIS A 182 26.23 9.56 -24.88
C HIS A 182 26.88 8.89 -23.67
N GLY A 183 27.64 7.81 -23.88
CA GLY A 183 28.28 7.04 -22.82
C GLY A 183 27.29 6.37 -21.85
N ARG A 184 26.07 6.05 -22.31
CA ARG A 184 25.00 5.45 -21.48
C ARG A 184 24.76 3.99 -21.87
N LEU A 185 24.67 3.13 -20.86
CA LEU A 185 24.37 1.71 -21.00
C LEU A 185 22.86 1.44 -20.90
N SER A 186 22.42 0.31 -21.46
CA SER A 186 21.11 -0.26 -21.18
C SER A 186 21.02 -0.78 -19.73
N ILE A 187 19.89 -1.40 -19.36
CA ILE A 187 19.61 -1.74 -17.96
C ILE A 187 19.81 -3.23 -17.71
N GLN A 188 18.99 -4.11 -18.30
CA GLN A 188 18.94 -5.52 -17.92
C GLN A 188 20.24 -6.29 -18.18
N ILE A 189 20.76 -6.25 -19.41
CA ILE A 189 21.98 -7.00 -19.78
C ILE A 189 23.20 -6.50 -18.98
N PRO A 190 23.45 -5.18 -18.84
CA PRO A 190 24.54 -4.68 -18.00
C PRO A 190 24.39 -5.04 -16.51
N THR A 191 23.18 -5.02 -15.96
CA THR A 191 22.94 -5.41 -14.57
C THR A 191 23.26 -6.89 -14.34
N LEU A 192 22.82 -7.80 -15.22
CA LEU A 192 23.17 -9.22 -15.14
C LEU A 192 24.68 -9.47 -15.35
N THR A 193 25.34 -8.64 -16.16
CA THR A 193 26.80 -8.70 -16.35
C THR A 193 27.54 -8.30 -15.07
N ARG A 194 27.09 -7.23 -14.40
CA ARG A 194 27.65 -6.80 -13.12
C ARG A 194 27.42 -7.82 -12.01
N TYR A 195 26.24 -8.45 -11.99
CA TYR A 195 25.97 -9.58 -11.11
C TYR A 195 27.00 -10.71 -11.34
N ALA A 196 27.26 -11.06 -12.60
CA ALA A 196 28.21 -12.11 -12.93
C ALA A 196 29.65 -11.78 -12.51
N LEU A 197 30.08 -10.53 -12.70
CA LEU A 197 31.38 -10.03 -12.23
C LEU A 197 31.51 -10.06 -10.70
N LYS A 198 30.41 -9.80 -9.98
CA LYS A 198 30.37 -9.81 -8.50
C LYS A 198 30.41 -11.23 -7.94
N HIS A 199 29.56 -12.11 -8.45
CA HIS A 199 29.32 -13.45 -7.89
C HIS A 199 30.17 -14.55 -8.53
N GLY A 200 30.87 -14.24 -9.63
CA GLY A 200 31.74 -15.18 -10.32
C GLY A 200 31.00 -16.22 -11.17
N PHE A 201 29.73 -15.98 -11.52
CA PHE A 201 28.96 -16.79 -12.47
C PHE A 201 27.80 -15.98 -13.06
N ALA A 202 27.43 -16.23 -14.31
CA ALA A 202 26.26 -15.60 -14.91
C ALA A 202 24.96 -16.29 -14.48
N ALA A 203 23.89 -15.52 -14.24
CA ALA A 203 22.67 -16.05 -13.67
C ALA A 203 21.39 -15.66 -14.42
N HIS A 204 20.36 -16.49 -14.29
CA HIS A 204 19.01 -16.28 -14.82
C HIS A 204 17.95 -16.61 -13.76
N VAL A 205 16.72 -16.10 -13.92
CA VAL A 205 15.60 -16.43 -13.01
C VAL A 205 15.01 -17.80 -13.35
N GLY A 206 14.71 -18.58 -12.30
CA GLY A 206 14.10 -19.90 -12.39
C GLY A 206 15.05 -21.02 -12.84
N ALA A 207 14.57 -22.26 -12.73
CA ALA A 207 15.39 -23.46 -12.95
C ALA A 207 15.97 -23.56 -14.38
N ALA A 208 15.23 -23.07 -15.39
CA ALA A 208 15.63 -23.20 -16.79
C ALA A 208 15.97 -21.88 -17.49
N GLY A 209 15.49 -20.72 -17.00
CA GLY A 209 15.75 -19.41 -17.62
C GLY A 209 15.16 -19.25 -19.03
N ASP A 210 14.20 -20.10 -19.40
CA ASP A 210 13.58 -20.18 -20.72
C ASP A 210 12.66 -19.02 -21.16
N PRO A 211 12.08 -18.18 -20.26
CA PRO A 211 11.19 -17.11 -20.71
C PRO A 211 11.88 -16.14 -21.68
N VAL A 212 11.14 -15.68 -22.70
CA VAL A 212 11.70 -14.90 -23.82
C VAL A 212 11.11 -13.53 -23.98
N TRP A 213 11.95 -12.57 -24.33
CA TRP A 213 11.55 -11.20 -24.68
C TRP A 213 11.88 -10.87 -26.14
N SER A 214 11.03 -10.05 -26.75
CA SER A 214 11.42 -9.28 -27.94
C SER A 214 12.53 -8.29 -27.60
N VAL A 215 13.27 -7.80 -28.59
CA VAL A 215 14.41 -6.90 -28.36
C VAL A 215 14.45 -5.73 -29.34
N VAL A 216 15.04 -4.60 -28.97
CA VAL A 216 15.31 -3.47 -29.89
C VAL A 216 16.58 -2.72 -29.50
N HIS A 217 17.38 -2.32 -30.47
CA HIS A 217 18.52 -1.43 -30.23
C HIS A 217 18.02 0.00 -29.98
N VAL A 218 18.55 0.71 -28.99
CA VAL A 218 18.07 2.06 -28.60
C VAL A 218 18.02 3.07 -29.76
N ARG A 219 18.97 2.99 -30.70
CA ARG A 219 19.02 3.87 -31.89
C ARG A 219 17.97 3.51 -32.94
N ASP A 220 17.62 2.23 -33.08
CA ASP A 220 16.50 1.79 -33.91
C ASP A 220 15.17 2.23 -33.32
N LEU A 221 15.03 2.13 -31.99
CA LEU A 221 13.89 2.65 -31.26
C LEU A 221 13.74 4.16 -31.47
N ALA A 222 14.82 4.93 -31.37
CA ALA A 222 14.77 6.38 -31.60
C ALA A 222 14.31 6.75 -33.02
N ARG A 223 14.73 6.00 -34.05
CA ARG A 223 14.20 6.16 -35.41
C ARG A 223 12.72 5.78 -35.51
N GLY A 224 12.26 4.82 -34.71
CA GLY A 224 10.84 4.47 -34.57
C GLY A 224 10.01 5.65 -34.04
N TYR A 225 10.49 6.34 -32.99
CA TYR A 225 9.85 7.54 -32.47
C TYR A 225 9.73 8.65 -33.51
N VAL A 226 10.82 8.95 -34.24
CA VAL A 226 10.83 10.00 -35.26
C VAL A 226 9.88 9.68 -36.41
N LEU A 227 9.88 8.42 -36.89
CA LEU A 227 8.95 7.98 -37.93
C LEU A 227 7.48 8.09 -37.46
N LEU A 228 7.19 7.66 -36.23
CA LEU A 228 5.86 7.78 -35.65
C LEU A 228 5.43 9.25 -35.56
N LEU A 229 6.32 10.13 -35.10
CA LEU A 229 6.04 11.57 -35.04
C LEU A 229 5.68 12.12 -36.42
N HIS A 230 6.50 11.86 -37.45
CA HIS A 230 6.20 12.31 -38.81
C HIS A 230 4.84 11.81 -39.29
N ARG A 231 4.53 10.54 -39.02
CA ARG A 231 3.22 9.99 -39.37
C ARG A 231 2.08 10.72 -38.67
N LEU A 232 2.21 10.98 -37.37
CA LEU A 232 1.22 11.71 -36.60
C LEU A 232 1.07 13.16 -37.07
N GLU A 233 2.12 13.81 -37.55
CA GLU A 233 2.02 15.16 -38.12
C GLU A 233 1.21 15.21 -39.41
N GLU A 234 1.37 14.20 -40.27
CA GLU A 234 0.68 14.11 -41.57
C GLU A 234 -0.77 13.59 -41.46
N GLU A 235 -1.06 12.74 -40.48
CA GLU A 235 -2.35 12.05 -40.37
C GLU A 235 -3.52 13.02 -40.17
N ALA A 236 -4.62 12.85 -40.92
CA ALA A 236 -5.78 13.71 -40.74
C ALA A 236 -6.63 13.26 -39.54
N TYR A 237 -7.19 14.22 -38.79
CA TYR A 237 -8.19 13.90 -37.75
C TYR A 237 -9.39 13.17 -38.36
N GLY A 238 -9.79 12.07 -37.72
CA GLY A 238 -10.83 11.16 -38.22
C GLY A 238 -10.30 9.98 -39.06
N SER A 239 -8.99 9.87 -39.23
CA SER A 239 -8.36 8.66 -39.78
C SER A 239 -8.48 7.49 -38.78
N PRO A 240 -8.86 6.28 -39.24
CA PRO A 240 -8.90 5.08 -38.40
C PRO A 240 -7.55 4.76 -37.74
N GLU A 241 -6.44 5.18 -38.34
CA GLU A 241 -5.10 4.98 -37.78
C GLU A 241 -4.92 5.65 -36.41
N LEU A 242 -5.61 6.76 -36.16
CA LEU A 242 -5.50 7.47 -34.89
C LEU A 242 -6.32 6.80 -33.77
N GLU A 243 -7.26 5.91 -34.09
CA GLU A 243 -8.11 5.24 -33.10
C GLU A 243 -7.36 4.19 -32.28
N ASN A 244 -6.32 3.58 -32.88
CA ASN A 244 -5.42 2.68 -32.18
C ASN A 244 -4.18 3.46 -31.68
N PRO A 245 -4.04 3.68 -30.36
CA PRO A 245 -2.93 4.46 -29.83
C PRO A 245 -1.63 3.66 -29.69
N TYR A 246 -1.66 2.33 -29.80
CA TYR A 246 -0.52 1.48 -29.45
C TYR A 246 0.45 1.28 -30.61
N TYR A 247 1.74 1.39 -30.31
CA TYR A 247 2.84 1.07 -31.22
C TYR A 247 3.89 0.23 -30.50
N PHE A 248 4.21 -0.93 -31.04
CA PHE A 248 5.40 -1.68 -30.63
C PHE A 248 6.59 -1.26 -31.49
N CYS A 249 7.80 -1.44 -30.97
CA CYS A 249 9.04 -1.21 -31.74
C CYS A 249 10.07 -2.29 -31.41
N GLU A 250 10.14 -3.34 -32.24
CA GLU A 250 10.98 -4.52 -31.98
C GLU A 250 11.73 -4.98 -33.22
N ALA A 251 12.95 -5.48 -33.03
CA ALA A 251 13.91 -5.87 -34.05
C ALA A 251 14.11 -7.41 -34.14
N SER A 252 13.27 -8.19 -33.46
CA SER A 252 13.45 -9.64 -33.23
C SER A 252 13.26 -10.49 -34.51
N GLY A 253 12.81 -9.90 -35.63
CA GLY A 253 12.71 -10.62 -36.92
C GLY A 253 11.74 -11.82 -36.93
N GLY A 254 10.88 -11.98 -35.91
CA GLY A 254 10.02 -13.15 -35.73
C GLY A 254 10.38 -13.94 -34.45
N ALA A 255 9.94 -15.19 -34.36
CA ALA A 255 10.17 -16.03 -33.18
C ALA A 255 11.66 -16.43 -32.98
N GLU A 256 12.48 -16.30 -34.03
CA GLU A 256 13.89 -16.71 -34.07
C GLU A 256 14.86 -15.65 -33.54
N GLY A 257 14.46 -14.38 -33.40
CA GLY A 257 15.29 -13.32 -32.81
C GLY A 257 14.77 -12.79 -31.48
N GLU A 258 13.78 -13.47 -30.89
CA GLU A 258 13.49 -13.32 -29.45
C GLU A 258 14.63 -13.92 -28.64
N VAL A 259 14.85 -13.41 -27.43
CA VAL A 259 15.95 -13.85 -26.58
C VAL A 259 15.42 -14.42 -25.26
N SER A 260 15.95 -15.57 -24.84
CA SER A 260 15.71 -16.10 -23.49
C SER A 260 16.68 -15.50 -22.46
N TRP A 261 16.24 -15.45 -21.21
CA TRP A 261 17.11 -15.01 -20.10
C TRP A 261 18.32 -15.92 -19.90
N ARG A 262 18.17 -17.22 -20.18
CA ARG A 262 19.29 -18.17 -20.20
C ARG A 262 20.29 -17.87 -21.31
N GLU A 263 19.85 -17.52 -22.51
CA GLU A 263 20.77 -17.14 -23.60
C GLU A 263 21.56 -15.87 -23.28
N ILE A 264 20.93 -14.89 -22.62
CA ILE A 264 21.63 -13.69 -22.13
C ILE A 264 22.69 -14.09 -21.10
N ALA A 265 22.31 -14.90 -20.11
CA ALA A 265 23.23 -15.36 -19.08
C ALA A 265 24.39 -16.19 -19.67
N ALA A 266 24.12 -17.07 -20.63
CA ALA A 266 25.14 -17.86 -21.31
C ALA A 266 26.16 -16.97 -22.04
N LEU A 267 25.69 -15.98 -22.82
CA LEU A 267 26.58 -15.07 -23.53
C LEU A 267 27.45 -14.24 -22.58
N ILE A 268 26.88 -13.80 -21.44
CA ILE A 268 27.62 -13.09 -20.39
C ILE A 268 28.69 -14.02 -19.81
N GLY A 269 28.32 -15.25 -19.43
CA GLY A 269 29.23 -16.25 -18.85
C GLY A 269 30.40 -16.56 -19.77
N GLU A 270 30.12 -16.89 -21.03
CA GLU A 270 31.13 -17.15 -22.08
C GLU A 270 32.07 -15.95 -22.25
N ALA A 271 31.53 -14.74 -22.43
CA ALA A 271 32.33 -13.55 -22.70
C ALA A 271 33.24 -13.15 -21.53
N LEU A 272 32.76 -13.34 -20.29
CA LEU A 272 33.55 -13.08 -19.07
C LEU A 272 34.59 -14.17 -18.82
N HIS A 273 34.26 -15.42 -19.09
CA HIS A 273 35.18 -16.55 -18.96
C HIS A 273 36.35 -16.47 -19.93
N GLU A 274 36.11 -16.16 -21.21
CA GLU A 274 37.17 -15.94 -22.21
C GLU A 274 38.17 -14.83 -21.81
N ARG A 275 37.72 -13.89 -20.97
CA ARG A 275 38.52 -12.79 -20.43
C ARG A 275 39.16 -13.11 -19.07
N GLY A 276 38.94 -14.31 -18.53
CA GLY A 276 39.45 -14.74 -17.23
C GLY A 276 38.81 -14.01 -16.03
N LEU A 277 37.59 -13.50 -16.20
CA LEU A 277 36.86 -12.74 -15.16
C LEU A 277 35.88 -13.61 -14.36
N VAL A 278 35.54 -14.78 -14.89
CA VAL A 278 34.66 -15.79 -14.30
C VAL A 278 35.26 -17.18 -14.56
N ASP A 279 35.22 -18.07 -13.57
CA ASP A 279 35.84 -19.40 -13.67
C ASP A 279 35.01 -20.40 -14.49
N ASP A 280 33.68 -20.29 -14.45
CA ASP A 280 32.74 -21.19 -15.12
C ASP A 280 31.79 -20.41 -16.07
N PRO A 281 31.83 -20.67 -17.39
CA PRO A 281 30.96 -19.99 -18.34
C PRO A 281 29.48 -20.44 -18.27
N GLU A 282 29.16 -21.57 -17.62
CA GLU A 282 27.80 -22.12 -17.61
C GLU A 282 26.86 -21.25 -16.75
N PRO A 283 25.73 -20.78 -17.31
CA PRO A 283 24.78 -19.99 -16.56
C PRO A 283 23.99 -20.84 -15.56
N ARG A 284 23.57 -20.23 -14.44
CA ARG A 284 22.87 -20.94 -13.35
C ARG A 284 21.63 -20.17 -12.87
N PRO A 285 20.67 -20.85 -12.22
CA PRO A 285 19.60 -20.14 -11.52
C PRO A 285 20.17 -19.16 -10.50
N MET A 286 19.67 -17.93 -10.53
CA MET A 286 19.98 -16.89 -9.55
C MET A 286 19.33 -17.25 -8.20
N PRO A 287 20.09 -17.35 -7.11
CA PRO A 287 19.52 -17.54 -5.78
C PRO A 287 18.68 -16.31 -5.39
N GLU A 288 17.47 -16.53 -4.85
CA GLU A 288 16.54 -15.44 -4.53
C GLU A 288 17.12 -14.47 -3.49
N GLU A 289 17.95 -14.97 -2.56
CA GLU A 289 18.66 -14.15 -1.57
C GLU A 289 19.63 -13.13 -2.19
N THR A 290 19.97 -13.29 -3.47
CA THR A 290 20.84 -12.38 -4.23
C THR A 290 20.09 -11.43 -5.15
N TYR A 291 18.75 -11.48 -5.19
CA TYR A 291 17.93 -10.58 -6.01
C TYR A 291 18.17 -9.10 -5.67
N GLY A 292 18.52 -8.78 -4.43
CA GLY A 292 18.91 -7.43 -3.99
C GLY A 292 20.11 -6.84 -4.74
N ASP A 293 20.94 -7.67 -5.39
CA ASP A 293 22.06 -7.21 -6.23
C ASP A 293 21.65 -6.86 -7.66
N VAL A 294 20.42 -7.20 -8.07
CA VAL A 294 19.86 -6.81 -9.37
C VAL A 294 18.62 -5.94 -9.18
N PHE A 295 17.40 -6.43 -9.38
CA PHE A 295 16.20 -5.58 -9.35
C PHE A 295 15.38 -5.73 -8.06
N GLY A 296 15.97 -6.31 -7.00
CA GLY A 296 15.26 -6.58 -5.75
C GLY A 296 14.05 -7.47 -5.97
N ASP A 297 12.92 -7.13 -5.37
CA ASP A 297 11.66 -7.87 -5.49
C ASP A 297 11.15 -7.94 -6.95
N PHE A 298 11.55 -6.98 -7.79
CA PHE A 298 11.20 -6.96 -9.21
C PHE A 298 12.11 -7.85 -10.08
N THR A 299 13.11 -8.51 -9.51
CA THR A 299 14.03 -9.37 -10.28
C THR A 299 13.28 -10.42 -11.09
N ALA A 300 12.34 -11.09 -10.46
CA ALA A 300 11.56 -12.13 -11.09
C ALA A 300 10.70 -11.59 -12.25
N SER A 301 10.12 -10.38 -12.11
CA SER A 301 9.28 -9.77 -13.14
C SER A 301 10.07 -9.11 -14.27
N VAL A 302 11.24 -8.52 -13.98
CA VAL A 302 12.07 -7.76 -14.92
C VAL A 302 12.96 -8.66 -15.77
N VAL A 303 13.49 -9.76 -15.19
CA VAL A 303 14.42 -10.69 -15.86
C VAL A 303 14.00 -12.15 -15.78
N GLY A 304 12.70 -12.41 -15.61
CA GLY A 304 12.17 -13.77 -15.48
C GLY A 304 10.82 -14.05 -16.15
N LEU A 305 10.19 -13.08 -16.83
CA LEU A 305 8.90 -13.28 -17.52
C LEU A 305 9.05 -13.43 -19.03
N ASN A 306 7.98 -13.82 -19.73
CA ASN A 306 7.90 -13.70 -21.19
C ASN A 306 7.26 -12.36 -21.58
N SER A 307 7.75 -11.75 -22.65
CA SER A 307 7.16 -10.55 -23.24
C SER A 307 7.42 -10.48 -24.74
N ARG A 308 6.43 -10.88 -25.53
CA ARG A 308 6.59 -11.14 -26.96
C ARG A 308 5.67 -10.22 -27.75
N SER A 309 6.26 -9.28 -28.50
CA SER A 309 5.55 -8.27 -29.28
C SER A 309 5.90 -8.32 -30.77
N ARG A 310 5.03 -7.79 -31.63
CA ARG A 310 5.31 -7.56 -33.06
C ARG A 310 4.95 -6.13 -33.45
N ALA A 311 5.97 -5.38 -33.84
CA ALA A 311 5.85 -4.02 -34.38
C ALA A 311 5.36 -4.07 -35.84
N VAL A 312 4.09 -4.43 -36.04
CA VAL A 312 3.48 -4.51 -37.38
C VAL A 312 3.28 -3.10 -37.93
N ARG A 313 2.71 -2.21 -37.13
CA ARG A 313 2.34 -0.85 -37.56
C ARG A 313 3.55 -0.01 -37.96
N LEU A 314 4.62 0.00 -37.17
CA LEU A 314 5.84 0.74 -37.56
C LEU A 314 6.47 0.19 -38.85
N ARG A 315 6.44 -1.13 -39.06
CA ARG A 315 6.98 -1.74 -40.29
C ARG A 315 6.15 -1.41 -41.52
N GLU A 316 4.82 -1.33 -41.38
CA GLU A 316 3.93 -0.86 -42.44
C GLU A 316 4.20 0.61 -42.81
N LEU A 317 4.68 1.42 -41.85
CA LEU A 317 5.18 2.78 -42.09
C LEU A 317 6.60 2.81 -42.70
N GLY A 318 7.23 1.66 -42.92
CA GLY A 318 8.56 1.54 -43.52
C GLY A 318 9.72 1.47 -42.52
N TRP A 319 9.45 1.38 -41.21
CA TRP A 319 10.50 1.19 -40.22
C TRP A 319 11.20 -0.16 -40.39
N LYS A 320 12.53 -0.16 -40.29
CA LYS A 320 13.36 -1.37 -40.30
C LYS A 320 14.51 -1.19 -39.32
N PRO A 321 14.87 -2.22 -38.53
CA PRO A 321 16.06 -2.17 -37.71
C PRO A 321 17.31 -2.21 -38.60
N VAL A 322 18.31 -1.40 -38.28
CA VAL A 322 19.57 -1.30 -39.04
C VAL A 322 20.81 -1.34 -38.15
N GLU A 323 20.67 -1.35 -36.83
CA GLU A 323 21.82 -1.50 -35.92
C GLU A 323 22.17 -2.97 -35.72
N LYS A 324 23.28 -3.19 -35.02
CA LYS A 324 23.76 -4.51 -34.61
C LYS A 324 22.69 -5.27 -33.82
N GLY A 325 22.68 -6.59 -33.98
CA GLY A 325 21.90 -7.46 -33.11
C GLY A 325 22.39 -7.43 -31.66
N TRP A 326 21.56 -7.86 -30.71
CA TRP A 326 21.85 -7.74 -29.28
C TRP A 326 23.14 -8.42 -28.83
N LYS A 327 23.48 -9.59 -29.41
CA LYS A 327 24.72 -10.32 -29.07
C LYS A 327 25.96 -9.50 -29.46
N GLU A 328 25.99 -9.04 -30.71
CA GLU A 328 27.10 -8.26 -31.25
C GLU A 328 27.23 -6.92 -30.53
N SER A 329 26.10 -6.23 -30.30
CA SER A 329 26.11 -4.95 -29.57
C SER A 329 26.55 -5.10 -28.12
N PHE A 330 26.14 -6.17 -27.44
CA PHE A 330 26.64 -6.48 -26.10
C PHE A 330 28.16 -6.70 -26.10
N LEU A 331 28.67 -7.59 -26.96
CA LEU A 331 30.09 -7.97 -26.97
C LEU A 331 31.01 -6.83 -27.39
N GLU A 332 30.60 -6.04 -28.38
CA GLU A 332 31.45 -5.01 -29.00
C GLU A 332 31.27 -3.62 -28.38
N ASP A 333 30.08 -3.31 -27.84
CA ASP A 333 29.75 -1.97 -27.39
C ASP A 333 29.53 -1.91 -25.86
N GLU A 334 28.58 -2.66 -25.32
CA GLU A 334 28.20 -2.56 -23.89
C GLU A 334 29.23 -3.19 -22.95
N LEU A 335 29.70 -4.42 -23.23
CA LEU A 335 30.67 -5.13 -22.39
C LEU A 335 31.98 -4.35 -22.25
N PRO A 336 32.61 -3.80 -23.32
CA PRO A 336 33.79 -2.95 -23.17
C PRO A 336 33.53 -1.69 -22.35
N ALA A 337 32.32 -1.11 -22.39
CA ALA A 337 31.95 0.02 -21.55
C ALA A 337 31.80 -0.39 -20.07
N ILE A 338 31.15 -1.52 -19.79
CA ILE A 338 31.01 -2.09 -18.44
C ILE A 338 32.40 -2.39 -17.85
N LEU A 339 33.32 -3.01 -18.61
CA LEU A 339 34.65 -3.35 -18.12
C LEU A 339 35.57 -2.14 -17.89
N LYS A 340 35.24 -0.97 -18.45
CA LYS A 340 35.94 0.29 -18.17
C LYS A 340 35.53 0.92 -16.84
N GLU A 341 34.42 0.48 -16.24
CA GLU A 341 34.01 0.86 -14.89
C GLU A 341 35.06 0.30 -13.89
N ARG A 342 36.20 0.98 -13.68
CA ARG A 342 37.22 0.53 -12.69
C ARG A 342 36.63 0.56 -11.28
N LYS A 343 36.56 -0.58 -10.57
CA LYS A 343 36.61 -0.75 -9.09
C LYS A 343 36.41 -2.22 -8.67
N ASP A 344 36.82 -2.55 -7.44
CA ASP A 344 36.71 -3.87 -6.81
C ASP A 344 35.23 -4.33 -6.76
N TRP A 345 34.88 -5.23 -7.69
CA TRP A 345 33.52 -5.75 -7.86
C TRP A 345 33.02 -6.55 -6.65
N LYS A 346 33.93 -6.96 -5.76
CA LYS A 346 33.61 -7.78 -4.57
C LYS A 346 33.16 -6.96 -3.35
N THR A 347 33.43 -5.66 -3.30
CA THR A 347 33.16 -4.79 -2.14
C THR A 347 32.05 -3.75 -2.36
N ARG A 348 31.25 -3.87 -3.43
CA ARG A 348 30.12 -2.96 -3.70
C ARG A 348 28.77 -3.66 -3.67
N THR A 349 27.84 -3.08 -2.91
CA THR A 349 26.41 -3.12 -3.26
C THR A 349 26.23 -2.40 -4.61
N LEU A 350 25.55 -3.03 -5.56
CA LEU A 350 25.31 -2.46 -6.89
C LEU A 350 24.37 -1.25 -6.73
N LEU A 351 24.93 -0.04 -6.60
CA LEU A 351 24.15 1.20 -6.55
C LEU A 351 23.46 1.44 -7.90
N ILE A 352 22.22 0.95 -8.05
CA ILE A 352 21.28 1.30 -9.13
C ILE A 352 20.83 2.75 -8.89
N SER A 353 21.74 3.67 -9.18
CA SER A 353 21.58 5.10 -8.99
C SER A 353 20.86 5.67 -10.22
N GLY A 354 19.54 5.52 -10.25
CA GLY A 354 18.71 6.32 -11.16
C GLY A 354 17.31 5.82 -11.47
N ILE A 355 16.99 4.53 -11.25
CA ILE A 355 15.70 3.94 -11.70
C ILE A 355 14.86 3.41 -10.52
N LEU A 356 15.49 2.85 -9.48
CA LEU A 356 14.80 2.53 -8.22
C LEU A 356 14.28 3.79 -7.51
N ALA A 357 14.92 4.94 -7.72
CA ALA A 357 14.39 6.21 -7.26
C ALA A 357 13.07 6.60 -7.95
N CYS A 358 12.80 6.16 -9.19
CA CYS A 358 11.47 6.37 -9.77
C CYS A 358 10.46 5.33 -9.24
N PHE A 359 10.81 4.04 -9.21
CA PHE A 359 9.88 3.02 -8.68
C PHE A 359 9.50 3.23 -7.21
N ALA A 360 10.43 3.68 -6.36
CA ALA A 360 10.16 3.96 -4.95
C ALA A 360 9.49 5.32 -4.69
N LEU A 361 9.62 6.31 -5.59
CA LEU A 361 8.96 7.62 -5.45
C LEU A 361 7.53 7.66 -6.00
N LEU A 362 7.09 6.61 -6.71
CA LEU A 362 5.78 6.61 -7.39
C LEU A 362 4.66 5.86 -6.68
N GLN A 363 4.95 5.07 -5.66
CA GLN A 363 3.91 4.64 -4.72
C GLN A 363 3.44 5.79 -3.79
N LEU A 364 4.13 6.93 -3.79
CA LEU A 364 3.83 8.06 -2.90
C LEU A 364 2.94 9.16 -3.52
N ALA A 365 2.49 9.04 -4.78
CA ALA A 365 1.77 10.13 -5.47
C ALA A 365 0.43 9.77 -6.20
N ARG A 366 -0.20 8.60 -5.99
CA ARG A 366 -1.52 8.25 -6.60
C ARG A 366 -2.61 7.68 -5.69
N SER A 367 -2.68 8.09 -4.44
CA SER A 367 -3.87 7.85 -3.60
C SER A 367 -4.83 9.04 -3.61
N SER A 368 -5.26 9.48 -4.81
CA SER A 368 -6.48 10.30 -4.93
C SER A 368 -7.06 10.21 -6.34
N ALA A 369 -8.27 9.65 -6.41
CA ALA A 369 -9.19 9.56 -7.54
C ALA A 369 -9.14 8.27 -8.43
N TRP A 370 -10.06 7.36 -8.08
CA TRP A 370 -10.68 6.27 -8.86
C TRP A 370 -9.96 4.91 -8.89
N GLY A 371 -10.55 3.93 -8.18
CA GLY A 371 -10.24 2.50 -8.26
C GLY A 371 -9.05 2.07 -7.41
N ALA A 372 -9.26 1.90 -6.11
CA ALA A 372 -8.23 1.44 -5.19
C ALA A 372 -8.06 -0.08 -5.27
N SER A 373 -7.14 -0.56 -6.12
CA SER A 373 -6.46 -1.84 -5.90
C SER A 373 -5.16 -1.51 -5.17
N PHE A 374 -5.13 -1.76 -3.87
CA PHE A 374 -4.01 -1.48 -2.99
C PHE A 374 -2.94 -2.57 -3.16
N ASP A 375 -1.76 -2.20 -3.64
CA ASP A 375 -0.58 -3.06 -3.55
C ASP A 375 -0.09 -3.09 -2.09
N ASN A 376 -0.60 -4.04 -1.32
CA ASN A 376 -0.19 -4.32 0.06
C ASN A 376 1.09 -5.18 0.13
N SER A 377 1.71 -5.53 -1.02
CA SER A 377 2.72 -6.61 -1.09
C SER A 377 4.17 -6.18 -0.87
N ALA A 378 4.40 -4.96 -0.38
CA ALA A 378 5.72 -4.54 0.08
C ALA A 378 6.11 -5.31 1.35
N HIS A 379 6.59 -6.55 1.17
CA HIS A 379 7.41 -7.22 2.14
C HIS A 379 8.56 -6.26 2.47
N PHE A 380 8.58 -5.74 3.70
CA PHE A 380 9.78 -5.16 4.27
C PHE A 380 10.81 -6.29 4.42
N HIS A 381 11.44 -6.67 3.31
CA HIS A 381 12.79 -7.15 3.40
C HIS A 381 13.57 -5.99 3.99
N TYR A 382 14.13 -6.25 5.17
CA TYR A 382 15.26 -5.51 5.70
C TYR A 382 16.29 -5.35 4.57
N GLN A 383 16.19 -4.26 3.79
CA GLN A 383 17.34 -3.76 3.06
C GLN A 383 18.27 -3.32 4.18
N GLN A 384 19.17 -4.23 4.58
CA GLN A 384 20.48 -3.83 5.02
C GLN A 384 21.11 -3.06 3.86
N HIS A 385 20.67 -1.82 3.66
CA HIS A 385 21.54 -0.82 3.10
C HIS A 385 22.83 -0.93 3.92
N GLU A 386 23.99 -0.83 3.28
CA GLU A 386 25.24 -0.46 3.94
C GLU A 386 25.14 0.98 4.51
N ASP A 387 24.00 1.33 5.12
CA ASP A 387 23.81 2.49 5.93
C ASP A 387 24.62 2.28 7.20
N GLN A 388 25.36 3.32 7.58
CA GLN A 388 26.05 3.34 8.86
C GLN A 388 25.03 3.12 9.97
N LEU A 389 25.02 1.91 10.53
CA LEU A 389 24.29 1.60 11.74
C LEU A 389 24.66 2.63 12.80
N THR A 390 23.65 3.33 13.29
CA THR A 390 23.83 4.37 14.29
C THR A 390 23.32 3.85 15.62
N THR A 391 24.24 3.73 16.58
CA THR A 391 23.91 3.48 17.99
C THR A 391 24.00 4.81 18.73
N TYR A 392 22.92 5.21 19.40
CA TYR A 392 22.90 6.44 20.18
C TYR A 392 23.37 6.17 21.62
N PRO A 393 23.99 7.16 22.31
CA PRO A 393 24.40 7.00 23.69
C PRO A 393 23.25 6.58 24.60
N GLY A 394 23.47 5.52 25.39
CA GLY A 394 22.45 4.96 26.30
C GLY A 394 21.54 3.91 25.67
N GLU A 395 21.56 3.76 24.35
CA GLU A 395 20.81 2.71 23.64
C GLU A 395 21.67 1.44 23.48
N HIS A 396 20.99 0.29 23.45
CA HIS A 396 21.56 -1.04 23.21
C HIS A 396 21.09 -1.63 21.88
N ILE A 397 20.62 -0.78 20.98
CA ILE A 397 20.11 -1.11 19.66
C ILE A 397 20.79 -0.22 18.61
N SER A 398 20.91 -0.72 17.38
CA SER A 398 21.46 0.03 16.27
C SER A 398 20.40 0.29 15.21
N TRP A 399 20.32 1.52 14.73
CA TRP A 399 19.31 1.95 13.77
C TRP A 399 19.91 2.13 12.39
N ALA A 400 19.15 1.73 11.36
CA ALA A 400 19.42 2.06 9.97
C ALA A 400 18.36 3.06 9.48
N ARG A 401 18.67 3.88 8.46
CA ARG A 401 17.63 4.68 7.82
C ARG A 401 16.75 3.75 6.98
N CYS A 402 15.45 4.00 7.01
CA CYS A 402 14.48 3.17 6.27
C CYS A 402 13.44 3.96 5.50
N GLY A 403 13.63 5.29 5.40
CA GLY A 403 12.76 6.17 4.62
C GLY A 403 12.59 7.53 5.27
N SER A 404 11.53 8.22 4.87
CA SER A 404 11.12 9.49 5.44
C SER A 404 9.60 9.63 5.40
N LEU A 405 9.04 10.36 6.35
CA LEU A 405 7.65 10.80 6.31
C LEU A 405 7.41 11.74 5.09
N PRO A 406 6.15 11.97 4.68
CA PRO A 406 5.82 12.85 3.53
C PRO A 406 6.41 14.27 3.64
N ASN A 407 6.57 14.80 4.85
CA ASN A 407 7.21 16.08 5.12
C ASN A 407 8.75 16.06 5.09
N GLY A 408 9.37 14.95 4.69
CA GLY A 408 10.82 14.77 4.58
C GLY A 408 11.54 14.43 5.89
N ARG A 409 10.83 14.27 7.02
CA ARG A 409 11.46 13.85 8.28
C ARG A 409 11.98 12.42 8.17
N PRO A 410 13.25 12.15 8.51
CA PRO A 410 13.83 10.82 8.36
C PRO A 410 13.22 9.83 9.34
N LEU A 411 13.05 8.59 8.88
CA LEU A 411 12.67 7.43 9.67
C LEU A 411 13.87 6.51 9.84
N GLU A 412 14.00 5.95 11.03
CA GLU A 412 15.02 4.95 11.33
C GLU A 412 14.36 3.65 11.79
N CYS A 413 14.85 2.52 11.33
CA CYS A 413 14.31 1.20 11.62
C CYS A 413 15.34 0.32 12.30
N SER A 414 14.85 -0.57 13.14
CA SER A 414 15.64 -1.61 13.79
C SER A 414 14.78 -2.85 14.07
N SER A 415 15.38 -3.90 14.64
CA SER A 415 14.70 -5.13 15.04
C SER A 415 15.36 -5.63 16.31
N ILE A 416 14.57 -6.21 17.20
CA ILE A 416 15.08 -6.93 18.36
C ILE A 416 14.60 -8.38 18.32
N ASP A 417 15.45 -9.29 18.77
CA ASP A 417 15.04 -10.67 19.01
C ASP A 417 14.63 -10.81 20.47
N VAL A 418 13.42 -11.35 20.67
CA VAL A 418 12.86 -11.68 21.99
C VAL A 418 12.72 -13.19 22.13
N PRO A 419 12.90 -13.76 23.33
CA PRO A 419 12.66 -15.19 23.53
C PRO A 419 11.21 -15.55 23.19
N MET A 420 11.02 -16.76 22.66
CA MET A 420 9.69 -17.29 22.37
C MET A 420 8.78 -17.24 23.62
N ASP A 421 9.32 -17.56 24.79
CA ASP A 421 8.68 -17.42 26.10
C ASP A 421 9.43 -16.39 26.97
N GLN A 422 8.82 -15.23 27.17
CA GLN A 422 9.36 -14.15 28.00
C GLN A 422 9.30 -14.44 29.50
N PHE A 423 8.39 -15.33 29.93
CA PHE A 423 8.20 -15.65 31.34
C PHE A 423 8.98 -16.89 31.78
N ASN A 424 9.45 -17.69 30.82
CA ASN A 424 10.40 -18.77 31.06
C ASN A 424 11.29 -19.04 29.85
N ALA A 425 12.47 -18.42 29.81
CA ALA A 425 13.41 -18.56 28.70
C ALA A 425 13.88 -20.01 28.45
N GLU A 426 13.83 -20.91 29.45
CA GLU A 426 14.18 -22.32 29.26
C GLU A 426 13.24 -23.01 28.25
N ASN A 427 11.96 -22.61 28.21
CA ASN A 427 10.99 -23.11 27.24
C ASN A 427 11.33 -22.67 25.80
N SER A 428 12.14 -21.63 25.64
CA SER A 428 12.50 -21.08 24.33
C SER A 428 13.65 -21.83 23.66
N GLY A 429 14.59 -22.36 24.45
CA GLY A 429 15.86 -22.84 23.90
C GLY A 429 16.57 -21.72 23.12
N ASN A 430 16.79 -21.91 21.82
CA ASN A 430 17.35 -20.91 20.91
C ASN A 430 16.29 -20.20 20.03
N LYS A 431 15.00 -20.44 20.26
CA LYS A 431 13.90 -19.90 19.44
C LYS A 431 13.51 -18.51 19.91
N THR A 432 13.32 -17.62 18.95
CA THR A 432 13.01 -16.22 19.18
C THR A 432 11.88 -15.75 18.26
N PHE A 433 11.25 -14.65 18.64
CA PHE A 433 10.55 -13.79 17.69
C PHE A 433 11.44 -12.59 17.37
N SER A 434 11.54 -12.22 16.09
CA SER A 434 12.11 -10.94 15.69
C SER A 434 11.01 -9.90 15.63
N ILE A 435 11.23 -8.76 16.28
CA ILE A 435 10.26 -7.67 16.50
C ILE A 435 10.79 -6.42 15.79
N PRO A 436 10.24 -6.08 14.61
CA PRO A 436 10.59 -4.86 13.90
C PRO A 436 10.16 -3.60 14.64
N LEU A 437 10.99 -2.57 14.57
CA LEU A 437 10.72 -1.24 15.09
C LEU A 437 10.96 -0.19 14.02
N ILE A 438 10.16 0.88 14.09
CA ILE A 438 10.38 2.12 13.38
C ILE A 438 10.36 3.28 14.35
N ARG A 439 11.21 4.27 14.12
CA ARG A 439 11.30 5.46 14.96
C ARG A 439 11.37 6.72 14.12
N GLU A 440 10.57 7.70 14.53
CA GLU A 440 10.67 9.09 14.09
C GLU A 440 11.16 9.95 15.25
N ARG A 441 12.35 10.55 15.10
CA ARG A 441 12.99 11.28 16.20
C ARG A 441 12.35 12.65 16.42
N GLY A 442 11.86 12.89 17.64
CA GLY A 442 11.64 14.24 18.15
C GLY A 442 12.92 15.07 18.21
N GLN A 443 12.76 16.38 18.15
CA GLN A 443 13.88 17.33 18.12
C GLN A 443 14.41 17.74 19.50
N SER A 444 13.72 17.40 20.60
CA SER A 444 14.20 17.70 21.95
C SER A 444 15.41 16.85 22.32
N ALA A 445 16.38 17.44 23.03
CA ALA A 445 17.57 16.74 23.52
C ALA A 445 17.22 15.67 24.56
N ASP A 446 16.16 15.89 25.35
CA ASP A 446 15.69 14.99 26.41
C ASP A 446 14.45 14.18 25.97
N ALA A 447 14.28 13.98 24.65
CA ALA A 447 13.12 13.30 24.12
C ALA A 447 13.03 11.83 24.61
N LYS A 448 11.86 11.44 25.13
CA LYS A 448 11.58 10.04 25.51
C LYS A 448 11.01 9.25 24.34
N ASN A 449 11.18 7.93 24.34
CA ASN A 449 10.54 7.04 23.37
C ASN A 449 9.07 6.81 23.77
N LEU A 450 8.13 7.29 22.95
CA LEU A 450 6.70 7.02 23.06
C LEU A 450 6.37 5.82 22.16
N LEU A 451 6.05 4.69 22.78
CA LEU A 451 5.61 3.48 22.08
C LEU A 451 4.15 3.64 21.64
N LEU A 452 3.88 3.34 20.38
CA LEU A 452 2.56 3.47 19.75
C LEU A 452 2.10 2.13 19.22
N ASN A 453 0.83 1.77 19.48
CA ASN A 453 0.22 0.56 18.94
C ASN A 453 -1.19 0.86 18.38
N PRO A 454 -1.45 0.57 17.09
CA PRO A 454 -2.71 0.91 16.43
C PRO A 454 -3.89 -0.02 16.76
N GLY A 455 -3.66 -1.16 17.42
CA GLY A 455 -4.67 -2.15 17.74
C GLY A 455 -4.79 -3.28 16.71
N GLY A 456 -6.02 -3.67 16.38
CA GLY A 456 -6.34 -4.85 15.56
C GLY A 456 -7.04 -5.95 16.38
N PRO A 457 -6.32 -6.84 17.09
CA PRO A 457 -4.89 -7.15 16.97
C PRO A 457 -4.46 -7.50 15.54
N GLY A 458 -3.15 -7.50 15.29
CA GLY A 458 -2.61 -7.84 13.96
C GLY A 458 -2.32 -6.63 13.04
N ALA A 459 -2.64 -5.41 13.45
CA ALA A 459 -2.24 -4.21 12.70
C ALA A 459 -0.77 -3.87 12.96
N SER A 460 -0.05 -3.42 11.92
CA SER A 460 1.37 -3.08 12.01
C SER A 460 1.60 -1.71 12.69
N GLY A 461 2.34 -1.71 13.80
CA GLY A 461 2.80 -0.48 14.43
C GLY A 461 3.88 0.22 13.59
N VAL A 462 4.66 -0.53 12.82
CA VAL A 462 5.62 0.04 11.86
C VAL A 462 4.91 0.86 10.79
N TRP A 463 3.92 0.26 10.15
CA TRP A 463 3.17 0.90 9.08
C TRP A 463 2.31 2.06 9.58
N TYR A 464 1.84 1.96 10.83
CA TYR A 464 1.15 3.05 11.51
C TYR A 464 2.02 4.31 11.61
N ILE A 465 3.28 4.21 12.06
CA ILE A 465 4.19 5.37 12.11
C ILE A 465 4.54 5.87 10.70
N TYR A 466 4.82 4.97 9.76
CA TYR A 466 5.16 5.35 8.40
C TYR A 466 4.08 6.25 7.78
N ARG A 467 2.81 5.94 8.03
CA ARG A 467 1.68 6.67 7.45
C ARG A 467 1.17 7.84 8.27
N LYS A 468 1.19 7.71 9.60
CA LYS A 468 0.54 8.64 10.53
C LYS A 468 1.51 9.46 11.34
N GLY A 469 2.81 9.17 11.24
CA GLY A 469 3.85 9.80 12.05
C GLY A 469 3.84 11.31 11.95
N GLU A 470 3.53 11.88 10.79
CA GLU A 470 3.41 13.34 10.63
C GLU A 470 2.29 13.93 11.50
N GLN A 471 1.08 13.40 11.41
CA GLN A 471 -0.05 13.94 12.17
C GLN A 471 0.08 13.65 13.67
N LEU A 472 0.60 12.46 14.03
CA LEU A 472 0.90 12.13 15.42
C LEU A 472 1.98 13.05 16.00
N ARG A 473 3.01 13.39 15.21
CA ARG A 473 4.05 14.37 15.60
C ARG A 473 3.45 15.74 15.87
N ASP A 474 2.53 16.18 15.04
CA ASP A 474 1.84 17.47 15.24
C ASP A 474 1.04 17.50 16.55
N ILE A 475 0.37 16.39 16.90
CA ILE A 475 -0.41 16.26 18.14
C ILE A 475 0.51 16.12 19.38
N VAL A 476 1.51 15.25 19.32
CA VAL A 476 2.40 14.92 20.45
C VAL A 476 3.46 16.00 20.70
N GLY A 477 3.88 16.74 19.67
CA GLY A 477 4.98 17.71 19.76
C GLY A 477 6.36 17.07 19.81
N GLU A 478 7.42 17.87 19.89
CA GLU A 478 8.83 17.44 19.66
C GLU A 478 9.52 16.76 20.86
N GLY A 479 8.87 16.68 22.02
CA GLY A 479 9.42 16.11 23.26
C GLY A 479 9.54 14.59 23.30
N PHE A 480 9.15 13.88 22.23
CA PHE A 480 9.14 12.42 22.19
C PHE A 480 9.68 11.88 20.87
N HIS A 481 10.38 10.75 20.88
CA HIS A 481 10.54 9.94 19.69
C HIS A 481 9.28 9.08 19.50
N LEU A 482 8.67 9.10 18.32
CA LEU A 482 7.52 8.23 18.04
C LEU A 482 8.07 6.87 17.63
N VAL A 483 7.73 5.82 18.38
CA VAL A 483 8.23 4.47 18.15
C VAL A 483 7.05 3.53 17.89
N GLY A 484 7.01 2.98 16.68
CA GLY A 484 6.08 1.92 16.31
C GLY A 484 6.81 0.58 16.31
N PHE A 485 6.11 -0.49 16.66
CA PHE A 485 6.64 -1.84 16.58
C PHE A 485 5.56 -2.80 16.11
N ASP A 486 5.97 -3.85 15.40
CA ASP A 486 5.09 -4.94 15.04
C ASP A 486 5.16 -6.00 16.15
N PRO A 487 4.06 -6.31 16.86
CA PRO A 487 4.09 -7.35 17.89
C PRO A 487 4.51 -8.72 17.34
N ARG A 488 4.92 -9.65 18.20
CA ARG A 488 5.28 -11.03 17.79
C ARG A 488 4.19 -11.64 16.89
N GLY A 489 4.60 -12.22 15.76
CA GLY A 489 3.70 -12.81 14.79
C GLY A 489 2.89 -11.83 13.93
N VAL A 490 3.05 -10.52 14.09
CA VAL A 490 2.33 -9.51 13.32
C VAL A 490 3.19 -8.97 12.18
N ASN A 491 2.66 -8.95 10.96
CA ASN A 491 3.22 -8.26 9.79
C ASN A 491 4.73 -8.49 9.55
N GLY A 492 5.61 -7.53 9.89
CA GLY A 492 7.05 -7.68 9.71
C GLY A 492 7.71 -8.68 10.67
N SER A 493 7.05 -9.06 11.76
CA SER A 493 7.60 -9.97 12.76
C SER A 493 7.81 -11.39 12.24
N ARG A 494 8.83 -12.07 12.75
CA ARG A 494 9.15 -13.45 12.36
C ARG A 494 9.32 -14.37 13.58
N PRO A 495 8.79 -15.60 13.56
CA PRO A 495 7.88 -16.14 12.53
C PRO A 495 6.55 -15.36 12.48
N LEU A 496 6.00 -15.22 11.27
CA LEU A 496 4.70 -14.61 11.05
C LEU A 496 3.61 -15.55 11.58
N ALA A 497 2.60 -15.03 12.27
CA ALA A 497 1.45 -15.84 12.66
C ALA A 497 0.62 -16.16 11.42
N SER A 498 0.52 -17.43 11.05
CA SER A 498 -0.34 -17.85 9.96
C SER A 498 -0.87 -19.26 10.16
N CYS A 499 -2.10 -19.51 9.71
CA CYS A 499 -2.71 -20.82 9.59
C CYS A 499 -2.40 -21.51 8.26
N TYR A 500 -1.65 -20.84 7.38
CA TYR A 500 -1.37 -21.28 6.02
C TYR A 500 0.14 -21.32 5.77
N PRO A 501 0.63 -22.30 5.00
CA PRO A 501 2.07 -22.41 4.71
C PRO A 501 2.58 -21.34 3.74
N ASP A 502 1.70 -20.79 2.91
CA ASP A 502 2.00 -19.79 1.89
C ASP A 502 0.74 -19.02 1.47
N VAL A 503 0.96 -17.88 0.79
CA VAL A 503 -0.10 -16.95 0.34
C VAL A 503 -1.04 -17.57 -0.69
N GLU A 504 -0.55 -18.47 -1.55
CA GLU A 504 -1.39 -19.13 -2.55
C GLU A 504 -2.37 -20.12 -1.89
N THR A 505 -1.90 -20.84 -0.87
CA THR A 505 -2.73 -21.71 -0.06
C THR A 505 -3.73 -20.91 0.76
N HIS A 506 -3.33 -19.76 1.31
CA HIS A 506 -4.24 -18.80 1.92
C HIS A 506 -5.34 -18.41 0.93
N ARG A 507 -5.00 -17.86 -0.24
CA ARG A 507 -5.96 -17.45 -1.29
C ARG A 507 -6.96 -18.57 -1.66
N ARG A 508 -6.47 -19.80 -1.80
CA ARG A 508 -7.30 -20.95 -2.17
C ARG A 508 -8.24 -21.42 -1.05
N LEU A 509 -7.83 -21.31 0.21
CA LEU A 509 -8.54 -21.89 1.35
C LEU A 509 -9.28 -20.88 2.22
N ALA A 510 -8.91 -19.60 2.16
CA ALA A 510 -9.56 -18.49 2.85
C ALA A 510 -10.89 -18.07 2.19
N THR A 511 -11.36 -18.82 1.17
CA THR A 511 -12.67 -18.60 0.56
C THR A 511 -13.73 -18.46 1.66
N PRO A 512 -14.51 -17.35 1.70
CA PRO A 512 -15.47 -17.12 2.77
C PRO A 512 -16.46 -18.28 2.86
N VAL A 513 -16.54 -18.89 4.05
CA VAL A 513 -17.65 -19.77 4.37
C VAL A 513 -18.90 -18.92 4.51
N ARG A 514 -20.05 -19.44 4.09
CA ARG A 514 -21.32 -18.79 4.40
C ARG A 514 -21.44 -18.66 5.91
N ASP A 515 -21.63 -17.45 6.40
CA ASP A 515 -21.67 -17.15 7.83
C ASP A 515 -22.68 -16.06 8.21
N ALA A 516 -23.37 -15.51 7.21
CA ALA A 516 -24.30 -14.41 7.38
C ALA A 516 -25.60 -14.84 8.09
N LYS A 517 -25.95 -16.14 8.02
CA LYS A 517 -27.15 -16.71 8.63
C LYS A 517 -26.74 -17.72 9.73
N PRO A 518 -26.62 -17.29 11.00
CA PRO A 518 -26.00 -18.11 12.03
C PRO A 518 -26.61 -19.50 12.25
N VAL A 519 -27.93 -19.65 12.03
CA VAL A 519 -28.63 -20.92 12.19
C VAL A 519 -28.45 -21.80 10.95
N GLU A 520 -28.79 -21.28 9.76
CA GLU A 520 -28.72 -22.02 8.50
C GLU A 520 -27.28 -22.44 8.16
N ASP A 521 -26.32 -21.54 8.37
CA ASP A 521 -24.93 -21.73 7.97
C ASP A 521 -24.11 -22.50 9.04
N SER A 522 -24.68 -22.76 10.22
CA SER A 522 -23.99 -23.38 11.36
C SER A 522 -23.30 -24.71 11.05
N ALA A 523 -23.82 -25.51 10.12
CA ALA A 523 -23.21 -26.79 9.74
C ALA A 523 -21.88 -26.60 8.99
N ASP A 524 -21.86 -25.65 8.05
CA ASP A 524 -20.69 -25.39 7.19
C ASP A 524 -19.59 -24.69 7.98
N ILE A 525 -19.93 -23.66 8.77
CA ILE A 525 -18.96 -22.95 9.62
C ILE A 525 -18.34 -23.90 10.64
N TYR A 526 -19.15 -24.73 11.30
CA TYR A 526 -18.67 -25.68 12.29
C TYR A 526 -17.67 -26.67 11.68
N ALA A 527 -17.97 -27.21 10.48
CA ALA A 527 -17.10 -28.16 9.80
C ALA A 527 -15.83 -27.51 9.23
N TRP A 528 -15.93 -26.30 8.68
CA TRP A 528 -14.77 -25.55 8.18
C TRP A 528 -13.82 -25.19 9.32
N THR A 529 -14.36 -24.74 10.45
CA THR A 529 -13.57 -24.34 11.62
C THR A 529 -12.69 -25.48 12.13
N GLN A 530 -13.18 -26.73 12.10
CA GLN A 530 -12.38 -27.90 12.51
C GLN A 530 -11.09 -28.06 11.69
N ASN A 531 -11.12 -27.66 10.42
CA ASN A 531 -9.94 -27.71 9.55
C ASN A 531 -9.07 -26.47 9.75
N PHE A 532 -9.68 -25.29 9.88
CA PHE A 532 -8.99 -24.03 10.12
C PHE A 532 -8.11 -24.10 11.38
N VAL A 533 -8.67 -24.48 12.54
CA VAL A 533 -7.92 -24.53 13.80
C VAL A 533 -6.79 -25.56 13.81
N ARG A 534 -6.93 -26.65 13.03
CA ARG A 534 -5.86 -27.63 12.82
C ARG A 534 -4.74 -27.06 11.96
N ALA A 535 -5.08 -26.37 10.88
CA ALA A 535 -4.11 -25.70 10.03
C ALA A 535 -3.29 -24.66 10.82
N CYS A 536 -3.95 -23.87 11.68
CA CYS A 536 -3.29 -22.95 12.60
C CYS A 536 -2.29 -23.66 13.53
N ALA A 537 -2.70 -24.76 14.16
CA ALA A 537 -1.85 -25.51 15.08
C ALA A 537 -0.66 -26.19 14.36
N ASP A 538 -0.90 -26.77 13.19
CA ASP A 538 0.12 -27.46 12.40
C ASP A 538 1.17 -26.48 11.85
N ASN A 539 0.71 -25.34 11.33
CA ASN A 539 1.59 -24.36 10.68
C ASN A 539 2.45 -23.57 11.69
N MET A 540 1.85 -23.12 12.80
CA MET A 540 2.62 -22.39 13.83
C MET A 540 3.34 -23.28 14.82
N GLY A 541 2.96 -24.55 14.93
CA GLY A 541 3.58 -25.52 15.84
C GLY A 541 3.72 -24.97 17.26
N GLU A 542 4.94 -25.01 17.79
CA GLU A 542 5.21 -24.52 19.15
C GLU A 542 5.17 -23.01 19.31
N TYR A 543 5.33 -22.21 18.25
CA TYR A 543 5.27 -20.75 18.35
C TYR A 543 3.84 -20.28 18.62
N GLY A 544 2.85 -21.01 18.10
CA GLY A 544 1.43 -20.62 18.14
C GLY A 544 0.92 -20.29 19.54
N ARG A 545 1.38 -21.02 20.57
CA ARG A 545 0.95 -20.84 21.97
C ARG A 545 1.51 -19.59 22.66
N TYR A 546 2.53 -18.96 22.08
CA TYR A 546 3.21 -17.78 22.62
C TYR A 546 2.78 -16.48 21.93
N LEU A 547 1.82 -16.55 21.02
CA LEU A 547 1.18 -15.42 20.37
C LEU A 547 -0.01 -14.95 21.23
N ASN A 548 0.26 -14.22 22.30
CA ASN A 548 -0.75 -13.72 23.24
C ASN A 548 -0.30 -12.37 23.85
N THR A 549 -1.25 -11.63 24.40
CA THR A 549 -1.00 -10.26 24.88
C THR A 549 -0.02 -10.20 26.07
N PRO A 550 -0.05 -11.10 27.07
CA PRO A 550 0.95 -11.09 28.15
C PRO A 550 2.39 -11.19 27.64
N GLN A 551 2.64 -12.06 26.66
CA GLN A 551 3.95 -12.19 26.04
C GLN A 551 4.33 -10.93 25.26
N MET A 552 3.40 -10.32 24.52
CA MET A 552 3.61 -9.03 23.84
C MET A 552 3.90 -7.87 24.82
N ALA A 553 3.22 -7.83 25.96
CA ALA A 553 3.49 -6.85 27.01
C ALA A 553 4.92 -7.01 27.58
N ALA A 554 5.39 -8.25 27.71
CA ALA A 554 6.77 -8.51 28.12
C ALA A 554 7.79 -8.12 27.02
N ASP A 555 7.46 -8.26 25.73
CA ASP A 555 8.29 -7.77 24.63
C ASP A 555 8.53 -6.27 24.71
N MET A 556 7.54 -5.50 25.16
CA MET A 556 7.70 -4.06 25.36
C MET A 556 8.81 -3.74 26.39
N ASN A 557 9.06 -4.60 27.39
CA ASN A 557 10.21 -4.42 28.28
C ASN A 557 11.55 -4.64 27.57
N SER A 558 11.62 -5.62 26.66
CA SER A 558 12.80 -5.83 25.80
C SER A 558 13.03 -4.62 24.89
N ILE A 559 11.97 -4.06 24.31
CA ILE A 559 12.04 -2.82 23.51
C ILE A 559 12.56 -1.67 24.37
N LEU A 560 11.96 -1.43 25.54
CA LEU A 560 12.37 -0.37 26.46
C LEU A 560 13.84 -0.51 26.87
N ALA A 561 14.30 -1.72 27.18
CA ALA A 561 15.70 -1.97 27.48
C ALA A 561 16.62 -1.67 26.29
N ALA A 562 16.22 -2.10 25.08
CA ALA A 562 16.98 -1.87 23.87
C ALA A 562 17.14 -0.37 23.54
N VAL A 563 16.09 0.44 23.74
CA VAL A 563 16.11 1.88 23.49
C VAL A 563 16.59 2.73 24.68
N GLY A 564 17.18 2.10 25.71
CA GLY A 564 17.74 2.82 26.86
C GLY A 564 16.73 3.40 27.84
N GLN A 565 15.49 2.88 27.85
CA GLN A 565 14.35 3.36 28.64
C GLN A 565 13.77 2.25 29.54
N ALA A 566 14.60 1.32 30.01
CA ALA A 566 14.17 0.19 30.84
C ALA A 566 13.38 0.65 32.08
N GLY A 567 12.17 0.10 32.26
CA GLY A 567 11.31 0.40 33.41
C GLY A 567 10.56 1.75 33.35
N ASP A 568 10.59 2.47 32.23
CA ASP A 568 9.90 3.76 32.08
C ASP A 568 9.00 3.74 30.82
N LEU A 569 7.85 3.07 30.90
CA LEU A 569 6.93 2.97 29.76
C LEU A 569 6.17 4.29 29.54
N VAL A 570 6.44 4.91 28.39
CA VAL A 570 5.60 5.95 27.78
C VAL A 570 4.90 5.33 26.57
N TYR A 571 3.57 5.23 26.62
CA TYR A 571 2.77 4.44 25.69
C TYR A 571 1.44 5.12 25.34
N TRP A 572 1.04 4.98 24.07
CA TRP A 572 -0.31 5.30 23.61
C TRP A 572 -0.82 4.19 22.69
N GLY A 573 -1.81 3.45 23.18
CA GLY A 573 -2.45 2.35 22.46
C GLY A 573 -3.88 2.68 22.06
N PHE A 574 -4.26 2.27 20.85
CA PHE A 574 -5.60 2.47 20.29
C PHE A 574 -6.31 1.12 20.13
N SER A 575 -7.63 1.07 20.33
CA SER A 575 -8.41 -0.16 20.11
C SER A 575 -7.86 -1.34 20.92
N TYR A 576 -7.58 -2.52 20.33
CA TYR A 576 -6.85 -3.61 21.01
C TYR A 576 -5.52 -3.18 21.66
N GLY A 577 -4.85 -2.14 21.16
CA GLY A 577 -3.67 -1.57 21.80
C GLY A 577 -3.94 -1.08 23.22
N THR A 578 -5.21 -0.81 23.56
CA THR A 578 -5.64 -0.56 24.94
C THR A 578 -5.58 -1.82 25.80
N THR A 579 -5.98 -3.00 25.29
CA THR A 579 -5.79 -4.29 25.99
C THR A 579 -4.31 -4.54 26.25
N LEU A 580 -3.44 -4.31 25.27
CA LEU A 580 -2.00 -4.44 25.46
C LEU A 580 -1.46 -3.49 26.55
N GLY A 581 -1.89 -2.22 26.53
CA GLY A 581 -1.51 -1.23 27.56
C GLY A 581 -2.04 -1.57 28.95
N GLN A 582 -3.28 -2.05 29.04
CA GLN A 582 -3.91 -2.48 30.30
C GLN A 582 -3.20 -3.73 30.87
N THR A 583 -2.92 -4.72 30.03
CA THR A 583 -2.18 -5.93 30.43
C THR A 583 -0.77 -5.60 30.88
N TYR A 584 -0.07 -4.71 30.17
CA TYR A 584 1.24 -4.22 30.62
C TYR A 584 1.14 -3.56 32.00
N ALA A 585 0.19 -2.64 32.19
CA ALA A 585 0.01 -1.95 33.46
C ALA A 585 -0.39 -2.90 34.61
N GLY A 586 -1.09 -3.99 34.32
CA GLY A 586 -1.43 -5.03 35.29
C GLY A 586 -0.26 -5.95 35.67
N LEU A 587 0.63 -6.26 34.71
CA LEU A 587 1.81 -7.13 34.90
C LEU A 587 3.02 -6.38 35.46
N PHE A 588 3.26 -5.16 34.96
CA PHE A 588 4.42 -4.33 35.26
C PHE A 588 4.00 -2.92 35.76
N PRO A 589 3.20 -2.83 36.83
CA PRO A 589 2.61 -1.56 37.28
C PRO A 589 3.66 -0.49 37.62
N GLU A 590 4.80 -0.89 38.18
CA GLU A 590 5.91 0.01 38.54
C GLU A 590 6.64 0.60 37.33
N SER A 591 6.46 0.01 36.14
CA SER A 591 7.06 0.50 34.89
C SER A 591 6.07 1.34 34.06
N ALA A 592 4.79 1.36 34.40
CA ALA A 592 3.75 2.09 33.66
C ALA A 592 3.73 3.58 34.06
N THR A 593 4.62 4.39 33.47
CA THR A 593 4.85 5.77 33.89
C THR A 593 4.02 6.80 33.13
N ARG A 594 3.71 6.59 31.84
CA ARG A 594 2.76 7.40 31.07
C ARG A 594 2.02 6.50 30.09
N VAL A 595 0.84 6.04 30.47
CA VAL A 595 0.05 5.12 29.64
C VAL A 595 -1.27 5.79 29.27
N ILE A 596 -1.47 5.97 27.96
CA ILE A 596 -2.71 6.43 27.35
C ILE A 596 -3.39 5.24 26.67
N ILE A 597 -4.66 5.03 26.97
CA ILE A 597 -5.51 4.04 26.30
C ILE A 597 -6.69 4.75 25.64
N ASP A 598 -6.89 4.55 24.34
CA ASP A 598 -7.83 5.30 23.51
C ASP A 598 -8.73 4.39 22.66
N GLY A 599 -10.05 4.51 22.82
CA GLY A 599 -11.00 3.52 22.29
C GLY A 599 -10.82 2.19 23.00
N VAL A 600 -11.35 2.13 24.23
CA VAL A 600 -10.93 1.15 25.22
C VAL A 600 -11.70 -0.16 25.08
N GLU A 601 -10.96 -1.26 24.93
CA GLU A 601 -11.48 -2.62 25.04
C GLU A 601 -11.64 -3.00 26.52
N ASN A 602 -12.72 -3.69 26.86
CA ASN A 602 -12.91 -4.21 28.21
C ASN A 602 -12.02 -5.45 28.44
N GLN A 603 -10.89 -5.25 29.13
CA GLN A 603 -9.96 -6.37 29.39
C GLN A 603 -10.59 -7.52 30.19
N HIS A 604 -11.59 -7.27 31.04
CA HIS A 604 -12.24 -8.35 31.79
C HIS A 604 -13.00 -9.29 30.85
N ASP A 605 -13.69 -8.74 29.85
CA ASP A 605 -14.43 -9.52 28.86
C ASP A 605 -13.47 -10.15 27.84
N TRP A 606 -12.38 -9.45 27.47
CA TRP A 606 -11.33 -9.99 26.60
C TRP A 606 -10.74 -11.31 27.13
N TYR A 607 -10.37 -11.36 28.42
CA TYR A 607 -9.73 -12.54 29.02
C TYR A 607 -10.73 -13.57 29.58
N ALA A 608 -11.87 -13.13 30.12
CA ALA A 608 -12.76 -13.99 30.89
C ALA A 608 -14.22 -14.02 30.38
N GLY A 609 -14.56 -13.24 29.36
CA GLY A 609 -15.87 -13.22 28.74
C GLY A 609 -16.11 -14.43 27.84
N LEU A 610 -17.28 -15.04 27.96
CA LEU A 610 -17.78 -16.00 26.96
C LEU A 610 -18.59 -15.28 25.87
N ASP A 611 -19.15 -14.13 26.20
CA ASP A 611 -19.89 -13.23 25.32
C ASP A 611 -19.16 -11.90 25.12
N THR A 612 -19.31 -11.32 23.93
CA THR A 612 -18.70 -10.05 23.51
C THR A 612 -19.74 -8.96 23.26
N PHE A 613 -20.93 -9.02 23.88
CA PHE A 613 -21.99 -8.02 23.61
C PHE A 613 -21.64 -6.62 24.04
N GLU A 614 -20.83 -6.47 25.10
CA GLU A 614 -20.42 -5.15 25.53
C GLU A 614 -19.75 -4.40 24.38
N SER A 615 -18.91 -5.04 23.56
CA SER A 615 -18.24 -4.38 22.44
C SER A 615 -19.20 -3.85 21.37
N LEU A 616 -20.42 -4.39 21.29
CA LEU A 616 -21.45 -3.96 20.33
C LEU A 616 -22.56 -3.08 20.94
N ALA A 617 -22.43 -2.72 22.21
CA ALA A 617 -23.50 -2.03 22.95
C ALA A 617 -23.90 -0.68 22.35
N ASP A 618 -22.94 0.04 21.74
CA ASP A 618 -23.19 1.33 21.09
C ASP A 618 -23.37 1.21 19.56
N THR A 619 -23.17 0.04 18.95
CA THR A 619 -23.18 -0.09 17.47
C THR A 619 -24.51 0.35 16.86
N GLU A 620 -25.65 -0.07 17.43
CA GLU A 620 -26.97 0.36 16.96
C GLU A 620 -27.24 1.85 17.22
N ILE A 621 -26.66 2.42 18.29
CA ILE A 621 -26.76 3.85 18.58
C ILE A 621 -26.01 4.65 17.51
N VAL A 622 -24.82 4.19 17.10
CA VAL A 622 -24.07 4.81 16.00
C VAL A 622 -24.82 4.65 14.67
N PHE A 623 -25.45 3.48 14.44
CA PHE A 623 -26.27 3.23 13.25
C PHE A 623 -27.48 4.16 13.18
N ASP A 624 -28.20 4.34 14.28
CA ASP A 624 -29.30 5.31 14.37
C ASP A 624 -28.78 6.74 14.20
N GLY A 625 -27.64 7.06 14.82
CA GLY A 625 -26.93 8.33 14.69
C GLY A 625 -26.57 8.68 13.24
N PHE A 626 -26.13 7.71 12.43
CA PHE A 626 -25.87 7.90 11.00
C PHE A 626 -27.10 8.46 10.26
N PHE A 627 -28.29 7.90 10.51
CA PHE A 627 -29.51 8.38 9.86
C PHE A 627 -29.98 9.73 10.40
N ASP A 628 -29.90 9.94 11.71
CA ASP A 628 -30.29 11.20 12.34
C ASP A 628 -29.41 12.36 11.85
N GLU A 629 -28.09 12.14 11.79
CA GLU A 629 -27.14 13.11 11.26
C GLU A 629 -27.30 13.33 9.75
N CYS A 630 -27.67 12.29 8.98
CA CYS A 630 -27.98 12.43 7.56
C CYS A 630 -29.19 13.36 7.34
N VAL A 631 -30.27 13.16 8.10
CA VAL A 631 -31.47 14.02 8.00
C VAL A 631 -31.16 15.46 8.45
N LYS A 632 -30.38 15.63 9.52
CA LYS A 632 -29.92 16.98 9.95
C LYS A 632 -29.06 17.66 8.89
N ALA A 633 -28.23 16.92 8.17
CA ALA A 633 -27.39 17.44 7.09
C ALA A 633 -28.21 17.88 5.86
N GLY A 634 -29.39 17.29 5.66
CA GLY A 634 -30.32 17.58 4.57
C GLY A 634 -29.88 16.99 3.21
N PRO A 635 -30.77 16.97 2.21
CA PRO A 635 -30.53 16.32 0.92
C PRO A 635 -29.39 16.95 0.11
N GLU A 636 -29.01 18.19 0.42
CA GLU A 636 -27.87 18.84 -0.21
C GLU A 636 -26.53 18.23 0.22
N ASN A 637 -26.41 17.73 1.45
CA ASN A 637 -25.17 17.19 2.02
C ASN A 637 -25.23 15.68 2.30
N CYS A 638 -26.42 15.09 2.40
CA CYS A 638 -26.62 13.65 2.50
C CYS A 638 -27.67 13.19 1.48
N THR A 639 -27.25 12.53 0.40
CA THR A 639 -28.16 12.09 -0.67
C THR A 639 -29.32 11.22 -0.15
N LEU A 640 -29.06 10.40 0.88
CA LEU A 640 -30.04 9.52 1.49
C LEU A 640 -31.20 10.28 2.16
N ALA A 641 -30.97 11.49 2.65
CA ALA A 641 -32.00 12.34 3.25
C ALA A 641 -33.09 12.77 2.24
N SER A 642 -32.88 12.60 0.94
CA SER A 642 -33.93 12.81 -0.07
C SER A 642 -35.04 11.76 -0.04
N LEU A 643 -34.83 10.63 0.66
CA LEU A 643 -35.74 9.49 0.64
C LEU A 643 -36.70 9.42 1.83
N ALA A 644 -36.54 10.24 2.87
CA ALA A 644 -37.43 10.28 4.04
C ALA A 644 -37.26 11.57 4.87
N ASP A 645 -38.25 11.85 5.73
CA ASP A 645 -38.28 13.07 6.56
C ASP A 645 -37.69 12.86 7.97
N SER A 646 -37.34 11.63 8.35
CA SER A 646 -36.81 11.28 9.68
C SER A 646 -35.77 10.16 9.61
N GLY A 647 -34.83 10.15 10.57
CA GLY A 647 -33.79 9.13 10.65
C GLY A 647 -34.37 7.72 10.84
N SER A 648 -35.43 7.58 11.65
CA SER A 648 -36.16 6.33 11.83
C SER A 648 -36.76 5.78 10.54
N GLU A 649 -37.31 6.65 9.67
CA GLU A 649 -37.86 6.21 8.40
C GLU A 649 -36.75 5.78 7.41
N LEU A 650 -35.60 6.48 7.39
CA LEU A 650 -34.43 6.04 6.61
C LEU A 650 -33.93 4.67 7.08
N ARG A 651 -33.80 4.48 8.39
CA ARG A 651 -33.42 3.23 9.02
C ARG A 651 -34.34 2.09 8.58
N GLU A 652 -35.65 2.29 8.67
CA GLU A 652 -36.64 1.30 8.23
C GLU A 652 -36.50 0.96 6.74
N LYS A 653 -36.30 1.95 5.87
CA LYS A 653 -36.11 1.72 4.43
C LYS A 653 -34.85 0.92 4.12
N VAL A 654 -33.72 1.28 4.74
CA VAL A 654 -32.45 0.57 4.55
C VAL A 654 -32.53 -0.86 5.07
N LEU A 655 -33.06 -1.06 6.28
CA LEU A 655 -33.22 -2.41 6.83
C LEU A 655 -34.22 -3.25 6.04
N ALA A 656 -35.35 -2.68 5.62
CA ALA A 656 -36.32 -3.40 4.79
C ALA A 656 -35.73 -3.78 3.43
N PHE A 657 -34.84 -2.97 2.87
CA PHE A 657 -34.09 -3.30 1.66
C PHE A 657 -33.08 -4.41 1.92
N ALA A 658 -32.20 -4.24 2.91
CA ALA A 658 -31.18 -5.23 3.27
C ALA A 658 -31.81 -6.60 3.55
N SER A 659 -32.87 -6.66 4.36
CA SER A 659 -33.55 -7.93 4.68
C SER A 659 -34.08 -8.68 3.47
N ARG A 660 -34.47 -8.01 2.37
CA ARG A 660 -34.86 -8.71 1.13
C ARG A 660 -33.67 -9.42 0.46
N LEU A 661 -32.47 -8.87 0.59
CA LEU A 661 -31.25 -9.44 0.03
C LEU A 661 -30.85 -10.78 0.68
N GLN A 662 -31.42 -11.11 1.85
CA GLN A 662 -31.19 -12.42 2.49
C GLN A 662 -31.76 -13.58 1.66
N GLU A 663 -32.86 -13.35 0.94
CA GLU A 663 -33.53 -14.36 0.11
C GLU A 663 -33.39 -14.09 -1.39
N GLN A 664 -33.18 -12.82 -1.77
CA GLN A 664 -33.04 -12.40 -3.16
C GLN A 664 -31.82 -11.48 -3.33
N PRO A 665 -30.59 -12.04 -3.39
CA PRO A 665 -29.40 -11.27 -3.74
C PRO A 665 -29.57 -10.56 -5.08
N LEU A 666 -29.01 -9.36 -5.20
CA LEU A 666 -29.02 -8.61 -6.45
C LEU A 666 -27.92 -9.11 -7.35
N SER A 667 -28.27 -9.52 -8.57
CA SER A 667 -27.29 -9.72 -9.64
C SER A 667 -26.82 -8.37 -10.16
N VAL A 668 -25.51 -8.16 -10.20
CA VAL A 668 -24.91 -6.92 -10.72
C VAL A 668 -23.90 -7.28 -11.80
N TYR A 669 -24.07 -6.66 -12.97
CA TYR A 669 -23.17 -6.81 -14.11
C TYR A 669 -22.72 -5.42 -14.54
N VAL A 670 -21.42 -5.15 -14.39
CA VAL A 670 -20.79 -3.91 -14.88
C VAL A 670 -20.19 -4.20 -16.25
N ASP A 671 -19.36 -5.23 -16.34
CA ASP A 671 -18.73 -5.72 -17.56
C ASP A 671 -18.26 -7.18 -17.41
N SER A 672 -17.53 -7.71 -18.40
CA SER A 672 -17.01 -9.08 -18.40
C SER A 672 -15.93 -9.36 -17.34
N SER A 673 -15.34 -8.32 -16.76
CA SER A 673 -14.33 -8.39 -15.69
C SER A 673 -14.93 -8.10 -14.30
N SER A 674 -16.07 -7.41 -14.24
CA SER A 674 -16.70 -6.96 -12.99
C SER A 674 -18.19 -7.32 -12.97
N TYR A 675 -18.51 -8.50 -12.43
CA TYR A 675 -19.89 -8.94 -12.20
C TYR A 675 -19.97 -9.88 -11.00
N GLY A 676 -21.12 -9.95 -10.35
CA GLY A 676 -21.30 -10.72 -9.13
C GLY A 676 -22.66 -10.47 -8.49
N THR A 677 -22.73 -10.66 -7.17
CA THR A 677 -23.95 -10.44 -6.40
C THR A 677 -23.72 -9.49 -5.24
N LEU A 678 -24.75 -8.70 -4.91
CA LEU A 678 -24.85 -8.02 -3.62
C LEU A 678 -25.90 -8.70 -2.76
N ASP A 679 -25.52 -9.11 -1.56
CA ASP A 679 -26.41 -9.73 -0.59
C ASP A 679 -26.49 -8.95 0.74
N TYR A 680 -27.17 -9.54 1.73
CA TYR A 680 -27.32 -8.94 3.06
C TYR A 680 -25.97 -8.70 3.75
N ARG A 681 -25.01 -9.62 3.62
CA ARG A 681 -23.68 -9.51 4.22
C ARG A 681 -22.93 -8.33 3.62
N ASN A 682 -22.95 -8.18 2.30
CA ASN A 682 -22.25 -7.07 1.64
C ASN A 682 -22.76 -5.71 2.12
N ILE A 683 -24.07 -5.56 2.31
CA ILE A 683 -24.64 -4.29 2.75
C ILE A 683 -24.47 -4.07 4.25
N MET A 684 -24.78 -5.06 5.08
CA MET A 684 -24.78 -4.86 6.54
C MET A 684 -23.38 -4.92 7.15
N TYR A 685 -22.54 -5.85 6.70
CA TYR A 685 -21.26 -6.16 7.35
C TYR A 685 -20.06 -5.64 6.57
N ASP A 686 -20.11 -5.59 5.24
CA ASP A 686 -18.99 -5.09 4.44
C ASP A 686 -19.11 -3.57 4.16
N ALA A 687 -20.33 -3.02 4.14
CA ALA A 687 -20.58 -1.59 3.90
C ALA A 687 -20.93 -0.80 5.17
N ILE A 688 -22.02 -1.15 5.86
CA ILE A 688 -22.55 -0.36 6.98
C ILE A 688 -21.61 -0.46 8.19
N PHE A 689 -21.31 -1.66 8.68
CA PHE A 689 -20.55 -1.83 9.91
C PHE A 689 -19.18 -1.11 9.89
N PRO A 690 -18.32 -1.23 8.85
CA PRO A 690 -17.04 -0.53 8.79
C PRO A 690 -17.18 1.00 8.74
N ALA A 691 -18.25 1.51 8.13
CA ALA A 691 -18.54 2.94 8.11
C ALA A 691 -18.97 3.48 9.48
N LEU A 692 -19.56 2.65 10.36
CA LEU A 692 -19.90 3.07 11.72
C LEU A 692 -18.64 3.39 12.53
N LEU A 693 -17.56 2.61 12.34
CA LEU A 693 -16.26 2.87 13.00
C LEU A 693 -15.66 4.19 12.53
N LYS A 694 -15.99 4.64 11.32
CA LYS A 694 -15.35 5.77 10.67
C LYS A 694 -16.37 6.73 10.02
N PRO A 695 -16.82 7.76 10.76
CA PRO A 695 -17.81 8.71 10.26
C PRO A 695 -17.45 9.42 8.96
N TYR A 696 -16.17 9.55 8.62
CA TYR A 696 -15.73 10.07 7.33
C TYR A 696 -16.36 9.32 6.13
N LEU A 697 -16.66 8.02 6.26
CA LEU A 697 -17.26 7.21 5.21
C LEU A 697 -18.78 7.42 5.07
N TRP A 698 -19.41 8.17 5.97
CA TRP A 698 -20.86 8.28 6.03
C TRP A 698 -21.45 8.94 4.77
N TYR A 699 -20.76 9.92 4.18
CA TYR A 699 -21.22 10.50 2.91
C TYR A 699 -21.29 9.45 1.80
N ASP A 700 -20.19 8.74 1.55
CA ASP A 700 -20.12 7.75 0.48
C ASP A 700 -21.09 6.60 0.72
N LEU A 701 -21.25 6.17 1.98
CA LEU A 701 -22.26 5.18 2.35
C LEU A 701 -23.66 5.67 2.03
N ALA A 702 -24.02 6.88 2.46
CA ALA A 702 -25.36 7.45 2.21
C ALA A 702 -25.64 7.63 0.72
N ASP A 703 -24.67 8.10 -0.06
CA ASP A 703 -24.83 8.26 -1.50
C ASP A 703 -25.06 6.91 -2.20
N ARG A 704 -24.26 5.90 -1.87
CA ARG A 704 -24.41 4.54 -2.41
C ARG A 704 -25.72 3.90 -2.00
N LEU A 705 -26.12 4.02 -0.72
CA LEU A 705 -27.41 3.51 -0.24
C LEU A 705 -28.58 4.20 -0.93
N ALA A 706 -28.50 5.51 -1.16
CA ALA A 706 -29.55 6.25 -1.86
C ALA A 706 -29.75 5.78 -3.30
N LYS A 707 -28.65 5.58 -4.05
CA LYS A 707 -28.65 5.02 -5.41
C LYS A 707 -29.17 3.58 -5.43
N LEU A 708 -28.70 2.77 -4.50
CA LEU A 708 -29.09 1.36 -4.36
C LEU A 708 -30.59 1.22 -4.09
N LEU A 709 -31.16 2.04 -3.19
CA LEU A 709 -32.60 2.08 -2.92
C LEU A 709 -33.43 2.55 -4.13
N GLN A 710 -32.83 3.29 -5.05
CA GLN A 710 -33.45 3.73 -6.31
C GLN A 710 -33.22 2.74 -7.48
N GLY A 711 -32.52 1.63 -7.24
CA GLY A 711 -32.32 0.55 -8.21
C GLY A 711 -30.98 0.57 -8.94
N ASP A 712 -30.05 1.48 -8.61
CA ASP A 712 -28.69 1.47 -9.14
C ASP A 712 -27.73 0.84 -8.13
N ALA A 713 -27.34 -0.41 -8.41
CA ALA A 713 -26.47 -1.21 -7.55
C ALA A 713 -24.98 -1.10 -7.92
N THR A 714 -24.62 -0.38 -8.98
CA THR A 714 -23.28 -0.39 -9.58
C THR A 714 -22.20 0.06 -8.59
N ASP A 715 -22.41 1.24 -8.00
CA ASP A 715 -21.43 1.82 -7.07
C ASP A 715 -21.31 0.99 -5.78
N ALA A 716 -22.42 0.46 -5.27
CA ALA A 716 -22.38 -0.41 -4.09
C ALA A 716 -21.66 -1.74 -4.39
N PHE A 717 -21.85 -2.29 -5.59
CA PHE A 717 -21.23 -3.54 -6.01
C PHE A 717 -19.72 -3.41 -6.17
N LEU A 718 -19.27 -2.34 -6.85
CA LEU A 718 -17.84 -2.08 -7.00
C LEU A 718 -17.13 -1.80 -5.67
N ALA A 719 -17.85 -1.29 -4.67
CA ALA A 719 -17.28 -1.01 -3.36
C ALA A 719 -17.31 -2.21 -2.40
N TYR A 720 -18.34 -3.05 -2.47
CA TYR A 720 -18.64 -4.04 -1.40
C TYR A 720 -18.91 -5.46 -1.91
N GLY A 721 -19.11 -5.66 -3.22
CA GLY A 721 -19.52 -6.95 -3.80
C GLY A 721 -18.41 -7.73 -4.52
N MET A 722 -17.25 -7.12 -4.76
CA MET A 722 -16.13 -7.72 -5.51
C MET A 722 -15.16 -8.52 -4.62
N GLY A 723 -15.38 -8.56 -3.29
CA GLY A 723 -14.41 -9.07 -2.32
C GLY A 723 -13.23 -8.11 -2.12
N ASP A 724 -12.61 -8.14 -0.95
CA ASP A 724 -11.43 -7.32 -0.67
C ASP A 724 -10.16 -8.08 -1.09
N GLU A 725 -9.56 -7.69 -2.22
CA GLU A 725 -8.26 -8.23 -2.68
C GLU A 725 -7.13 -7.95 -1.67
N THR A 726 -7.35 -7.12 -0.64
CA THR A 726 -6.32 -6.67 0.31
C THR A 726 -6.14 -7.56 1.54
N GLU A 727 -7.03 -8.53 1.80
CA GLU A 727 -6.87 -9.53 2.88
C GLU A 727 -5.72 -10.53 2.59
N GLU A 728 -5.16 -10.52 1.39
CA GLU A 728 -4.17 -11.51 0.94
C GLU A 728 -2.84 -11.49 1.71
N LEU A 729 -2.55 -10.44 2.50
CA LEU A 729 -1.22 -10.16 3.07
C LEU A 729 -1.17 -9.94 4.58
N VAL A 730 -2.32 -10.00 5.27
CA VAL A 730 -2.38 -9.87 6.73
C VAL A 730 -2.34 -11.28 7.33
N GLY A 731 -1.28 -11.59 8.11
CA GLY A 731 -1.21 -12.86 8.82
C GLY A 731 -2.36 -13.06 9.81
N ASP A 732 -2.61 -14.30 10.23
CA ASP A 732 -3.72 -14.69 11.11
C ASP A 732 -3.55 -14.26 12.59
N ALA A 733 -2.65 -13.32 12.86
CA ALA A 733 -2.22 -12.92 14.21
C ALA A 733 -3.38 -12.53 15.13
N ASP A 734 -4.40 -11.89 14.59
CA ASP A 734 -5.62 -11.53 15.31
C ASP A 734 -6.28 -12.75 15.99
N SER A 735 -6.53 -13.81 15.21
CA SER A 735 -7.10 -15.06 15.71
C SER A 735 -6.20 -15.69 16.77
N PHE A 736 -4.89 -15.76 16.53
CA PHE A 736 -3.97 -16.32 17.52
C PHE A 736 -4.03 -15.55 18.85
N VAL A 737 -3.93 -14.21 18.81
CA VAL A 737 -3.92 -13.38 20.00
C VAL A 737 -5.24 -13.48 20.75
N GLN A 738 -6.36 -13.26 20.05
CA GLN A 738 -7.69 -13.26 20.68
C GLN A 738 -8.01 -14.61 21.33
N PHE A 739 -7.69 -15.72 20.67
CA PHE A 739 -8.06 -17.05 21.17
C PHE A 739 -7.08 -17.61 22.21
N ASN A 740 -5.81 -17.19 22.19
CA ASN A 740 -4.86 -17.57 23.24
C ASN A 740 -5.02 -16.75 24.52
N ASP A 741 -5.59 -15.54 24.44
CA ASP A 741 -5.92 -14.73 25.60
C ASP A 741 -7.27 -15.13 26.22
N GLY A 742 -8.27 -15.42 25.39
CA GLY A 742 -9.63 -15.71 25.84
C GLY A 742 -9.83 -17.15 26.36
N LEU A 743 -11.00 -17.38 26.96
CA LEU A 743 -11.45 -18.71 27.36
C LEU A 743 -11.79 -19.52 26.10
N THR A 744 -10.94 -20.45 25.70
CA THR A 744 -11.13 -21.24 24.46
C THR A 744 -10.98 -22.75 24.68
N GLY A 745 -11.50 -23.53 23.72
CA GLY A 745 -11.41 -24.98 23.74
C GLY A 745 -12.43 -25.69 24.66
N PRO A 746 -12.25 -27.01 24.83
CA PRO A 746 -13.27 -27.90 25.40
C PRO A 746 -13.56 -27.71 26.88
N GLU A 747 -12.70 -27.02 27.63
CA GLU A 747 -12.91 -26.75 29.06
C GLU A 747 -13.95 -25.65 29.29
N HIS A 748 -14.11 -24.75 28.32
CA HIS A 748 -14.95 -23.55 28.45
C HIS A 748 -16.19 -23.59 27.56
N TRP A 749 -16.17 -24.36 26.46
CA TRP A 749 -17.23 -24.36 25.45
C TRP A 749 -17.88 -25.72 25.23
N PRO A 750 -19.21 -25.78 24.99
CA PRO A 750 -19.89 -27.02 24.58
C PRO A 750 -19.28 -27.55 23.29
N GLN A 751 -19.08 -28.86 23.15
CA GLN A 751 -18.38 -29.44 21.98
C GLN A 751 -19.33 -29.94 20.89
N ASP A 752 -20.63 -30.03 21.17
CA ASP A 752 -21.63 -30.37 20.16
C ASP A 752 -22.08 -29.13 19.39
N ARG A 753 -22.22 -29.24 18.05
CA ARG A 753 -22.65 -28.13 17.18
C ARG A 753 -23.99 -27.52 17.61
N LYS A 754 -24.98 -28.33 18.00
CA LYS A 754 -26.28 -27.78 18.42
C LYS A 754 -26.16 -27.10 19.77
N ALA A 755 -25.39 -27.68 20.70
CA ALA A 755 -25.19 -27.08 22.02
C ALA A 755 -24.49 -25.71 21.96
N ILE A 756 -23.48 -25.53 21.08
CA ILE A 756 -22.88 -24.20 20.88
C ILE A 756 -23.88 -23.26 20.22
N LEU A 757 -24.59 -23.69 19.17
CA LEU A 757 -25.57 -22.86 18.48
C LEU A 757 -26.67 -22.38 19.44
N ASP A 758 -27.21 -23.27 20.27
CA ASP A 758 -28.23 -22.93 21.28
C ASP A 758 -27.72 -21.89 22.29
N MET A 759 -26.44 -21.97 22.67
CA MET A 759 -25.78 -20.99 23.53
C MET A 759 -25.64 -19.62 22.82
N VAL A 760 -25.07 -19.60 21.62
CA VAL A 760 -24.74 -18.36 20.89
C VAL A 760 -25.91 -17.78 20.07
N GLN A 761 -27.07 -18.44 20.03
CA GLN A 761 -28.25 -17.88 19.35
C GLN A 761 -28.83 -16.68 20.11
N SER A 762 -28.89 -16.75 21.44
CA SER A 762 -29.35 -15.62 22.28
C SER A 762 -28.47 -14.38 22.09
N PHE A 763 -27.19 -14.65 21.89
CA PHE A 763 -26.11 -13.74 21.61
C PHE A 763 -26.31 -13.02 20.26
N PHE A 764 -26.47 -13.76 19.17
CA PHE A 764 -26.75 -13.15 17.86
C PHE A 764 -28.03 -12.32 17.82
N ASN A 765 -29.04 -12.70 18.60
CA ASN A 765 -30.34 -12.01 18.61
C ASN A 765 -30.37 -10.74 19.48
N SER A 766 -29.29 -10.43 20.21
CA SER A 766 -29.23 -9.25 21.07
C SER A 766 -29.07 -7.93 20.31
N THR A 767 -28.53 -7.98 19.08
CA THR A 767 -28.32 -6.84 18.18
C THR A 767 -28.31 -7.29 16.72
N ILE A 768 -28.74 -6.43 15.80
CA ILE A 768 -28.71 -6.67 14.35
C ILE A 768 -27.28 -6.90 13.80
N PHE A 769 -26.25 -6.47 14.54
CA PHE A 769 -24.85 -6.71 14.19
C PHE A 769 -24.24 -7.91 14.90
N GLY A 770 -25.00 -8.64 15.73
CA GLY A 770 -24.48 -9.75 16.55
C GLY A 770 -23.88 -10.87 15.72
N ALA A 771 -24.42 -11.13 14.53
CA ALA A 771 -23.93 -12.16 13.63
C ALA A 771 -22.55 -11.84 12.99
N THR A 772 -22.01 -10.62 13.14
CA THR A 772 -20.61 -10.31 12.78
C THR A 772 -19.61 -11.14 13.60
N GLN A 773 -19.99 -11.61 14.78
CA GLN A 773 -19.16 -12.44 15.67
C GLN A 773 -19.29 -13.95 15.40
N ASN A 774 -20.10 -14.34 14.42
CA ASN A 774 -20.50 -15.74 14.23
C ASN A 774 -19.31 -16.69 13.99
N PRO A 775 -18.35 -16.41 13.09
CA PRO A 775 -17.18 -17.26 12.92
C PRO A 775 -16.33 -17.39 14.20
N GLU A 776 -16.23 -16.31 14.99
CA GLU A 776 -15.35 -16.24 16.16
C GLU A 776 -15.79 -17.19 17.27
N TYR A 777 -17.09 -17.39 17.49
CA TYR A 777 -17.57 -18.34 18.51
C TYR A 777 -17.20 -19.79 18.19
N TYR A 778 -17.32 -20.21 16.93
CA TYR A 778 -16.90 -21.55 16.52
C TYR A 778 -15.38 -21.72 16.63
N LYS A 779 -14.61 -20.69 16.25
CA LYS A 779 -13.15 -20.71 16.39
C LYS A 779 -12.73 -20.82 17.87
N LYS A 780 -13.33 -20.03 18.77
CA LYS A 780 -13.12 -20.12 20.24
C LYS A 780 -13.46 -21.50 20.79
N GLN A 781 -14.59 -22.07 20.37
CA GLN A 781 -15.04 -23.40 20.80
C GLN A 781 -14.01 -24.50 20.45
N GLN A 782 -13.46 -24.43 19.24
CA GLN A 782 -12.65 -25.51 18.65
C GLN A 782 -11.14 -25.25 18.69
N TRP A 783 -10.71 -24.10 19.23
CA TRP A 783 -9.30 -23.72 19.28
C TRP A 783 -8.44 -24.81 19.93
N LEU A 784 -7.35 -25.19 19.25
CA LEU A 784 -6.50 -26.33 19.63
C LEU A 784 -5.19 -25.89 20.31
N ILE A 785 -4.88 -24.61 20.25
CA ILE A 785 -3.60 -24.09 20.72
C ILE A 785 -3.77 -23.66 22.19
N PRO A 786 -2.97 -24.21 23.12
CA PRO A 786 -3.11 -23.89 24.53
C PRO A 786 -2.58 -22.48 24.84
N THR A 787 -3.18 -21.82 25.83
CA THR A 787 -2.62 -20.60 26.40
C THR A 787 -1.32 -20.88 27.17
N THR A 788 -0.36 -19.96 27.11
CA THR A 788 0.92 -20.07 27.86
C THR A 788 0.97 -19.20 29.11
N HIS A 789 -0.03 -18.34 29.32
CA HIS A 789 -0.04 -17.42 30.45
C HIS A 789 -1.43 -17.30 31.05
N SER A 790 -1.54 -17.43 32.38
CA SER A 790 -2.79 -17.38 33.14
C SER A 790 -3.11 -15.97 33.63
N TYR A 791 -2.94 -14.95 32.76
CA TYR A 791 -3.19 -13.57 33.17
C TYR A 791 -4.67 -13.40 33.50
N VAL A 792 -4.94 -12.77 34.65
CA VAL A 792 -6.29 -12.42 35.07
C VAL A 792 -6.30 -10.93 35.40
N PRO A 793 -7.09 -10.12 34.70
CA PRO A 793 -7.22 -8.69 34.99
C PRO A 793 -7.65 -8.43 36.43
N LYS A 794 -6.93 -7.51 37.09
CA LYS A 794 -7.21 -7.09 38.47
C LYS A 794 -7.96 -5.76 38.49
N LYS A 795 -8.64 -5.48 39.59
CA LYS A 795 -9.23 -4.17 39.89
C LYS A 795 -8.37 -3.40 40.88
N ALA A 796 -8.48 -2.07 40.87
CA ALA A 796 -7.71 -1.17 41.72
C ALA A 796 -6.18 -1.40 41.65
N VAL A 797 -5.66 -1.61 40.43
CA VAL A 797 -4.23 -1.67 40.17
C VAL A 797 -3.63 -0.27 40.36
N LYS A 798 -2.62 -0.17 41.22
CA LYS A 798 -1.79 1.03 41.38
C LYS A 798 -0.61 0.93 40.44
N THR A 799 -0.48 1.88 39.53
CA THR A 799 0.65 2.02 38.61
C THR A 799 1.61 3.11 39.07
N ALA A 800 2.82 3.16 38.51
CA ALA A 800 3.81 4.20 38.81
C ALA A 800 3.27 5.61 38.56
N HIS A 801 2.38 5.74 37.57
CA HIS A 801 1.56 6.92 37.38
C HIS A 801 0.16 6.51 36.91
N PRO A 802 -0.93 7.15 37.39
CA PRO A 802 -2.26 6.81 36.92
C PRO A 802 -2.43 7.04 35.41
N LEU A 803 -3.26 6.20 34.79
CA LEU A 803 -3.50 6.17 33.34
C LEU A 803 -4.39 7.33 32.88
N LEU A 804 -4.18 7.78 31.63
CA LEU A 804 -5.13 8.62 30.90
C LEU A 804 -5.99 7.73 29.99
N ILE A 805 -7.31 7.88 30.11
CA ILE A 805 -8.28 7.07 29.38
C ILE A 805 -9.05 7.97 28.42
N LEU A 806 -9.02 7.64 27.13
CA LEU A 806 -9.69 8.40 26.07
C LEU A 806 -10.80 7.56 25.44
N SER A 807 -11.93 8.19 25.17
CA SER A 807 -13.08 7.54 24.52
C SER A 807 -13.90 8.57 23.77
N THR A 808 -14.57 8.16 22.71
CA THR A 808 -15.72 8.90 22.18
C THR A 808 -16.97 8.55 23.00
N THR A 809 -18.02 9.37 22.89
CA THR A 809 -19.31 9.07 23.55
C THR A 809 -19.93 7.80 23.00
N TYR A 810 -19.86 7.60 21.68
CA TYR A 810 -20.43 6.45 20.98
C TYR A 810 -19.38 5.83 20.06
N ASP A 811 -18.66 4.85 20.59
CA ASP A 811 -17.70 4.03 19.85
C ASP A 811 -18.38 2.69 19.51
N PRO A 812 -18.53 2.32 18.23
CA PRO A 812 -19.32 1.15 17.84
C PRO A 812 -18.64 -0.19 18.16
N VAL A 813 -17.39 -0.20 18.60
CA VAL A 813 -16.62 -1.42 18.92
C VAL A 813 -15.93 -1.35 20.29
N CYS A 814 -15.66 -0.15 20.82
CA CYS A 814 -15.05 0.06 22.13
C CYS A 814 -15.86 1.08 22.97
N PRO A 815 -17.10 0.74 23.35
CA PRO A 815 -18.05 1.71 23.90
C PRO A 815 -17.59 2.33 25.22
N LEU A 816 -18.17 3.48 25.58
CA LEU A 816 -17.75 4.27 26.74
C LEU A 816 -17.82 3.49 28.07
N VAL A 817 -18.69 2.48 28.15
CA VAL A 817 -18.76 1.58 29.32
C VAL A 817 -17.45 0.82 29.56
N SER A 818 -16.74 0.42 28.49
CA SER A 818 -15.44 -0.24 28.55
C SER A 818 -14.37 0.70 29.13
N ALA A 819 -14.38 1.98 28.73
CA ALA A 819 -13.50 3.00 29.31
C ALA A 819 -13.76 3.21 30.82
N ARG A 820 -15.02 3.11 31.25
CA ARG A 820 -15.38 3.13 32.69
C ARG A 820 -14.91 1.88 33.42
N SER A 821 -14.95 0.72 32.78
CA SER A 821 -14.38 -0.53 33.31
C SER A 821 -12.88 -0.38 33.57
N ALA A 822 -12.13 0.16 32.60
CA ALA A 822 -10.71 0.47 32.77
C ALA A 822 -10.46 1.50 33.88
N ASN A 823 -11.33 2.51 34.02
CA ASN A 823 -11.22 3.52 35.08
C ASN A 823 -11.37 2.92 36.49
N VAL A 824 -12.21 1.88 36.64
CA VAL A 824 -12.32 1.09 37.88
C VAL A 824 -11.11 0.16 38.06
N ALA A 825 -10.54 -0.34 36.97
CA ALA A 825 -9.41 -1.25 37.01
C ALA A 825 -8.11 -0.57 37.48
N PHE A 826 -7.88 0.70 37.12
CA PHE A 826 -6.64 1.42 37.43
C PHE A 826 -6.87 2.61 38.36
N GLU A 827 -6.29 2.55 39.57
CA GLU A 827 -6.50 3.54 40.62
C GLU A 827 -5.98 4.93 40.21
N GLY A 828 -6.82 5.95 40.40
CA GLY A 828 -6.47 7.35 40.11
C GLY A 828 -6.48 7.72 38.63
N SER A 829 -6.74 6.76 37.73
CA SER A 829 -6.88 7.05 36.29
C SER A 829 -8.05 8.01 36.03
N GLN A 830 -8.02 8.72 34.89
CA GLN A 830 -9.06 9.70 34.55
C GLN A 830 -9.49 9.57 33.09
N ILE A 831 -10.79 9.79 32.85
CA ILE A 831 -11.42 9.72 31.53
C ILE A 831 -11.52 11.13 30.93
N VAL A 832 -11.09 11.24 29.67
CA VAL A 832 -11.43 12.34 28.77
C VAL A 832 -12.31 11.76 27.65
N GLU A 833 -13.57 12.15 27.66
CA GLU A 833 -14.57 11.76 26.66
C GLU A 833 -14.67 12.85 25.59
N VAL A 834 -14.70 12.48 24.31
CA VAL A 834 -15.07 13.40 23.21
C VAL A 834 -16.49 13.11 22.74
N LYS A 835 -17.33 14.15 22.71
CA LYS A 835 -18.69 14.03 22.18
C LYS A 835 -18.67 13.76 20.68
N GLY A 836 -19.18 12.59 20.30
CA GLY A 836 -19.36 12.22 18.91
C GLY A 836 -19.47 10.72 18.69
N TYR A 837 -19.62 10.38 17.42
CA TYR A 837 -19.62 9.02 16.90
C TYR A 837 -18.25 8.69 16.32
N GLY A 838 -17.79 7.46 16.48
CA GLY A 838 -16.59 6.95 15.80
C GLY A 838 -15.64 6.21 16.73
N HIS A 839 -14.77 5.40 16.14
CA HIS A 839 -13.85 4.55 16.87
C HIS A 839 -12.57 5.28 17.29
N CYS A 840 -12.25 5.24 18.59
CA CYS A 840 -11.18 6.02 19.24
C CYS A 840 -11.28 7.55 19.05
N SER A 841 -10.47 8.31 19.78
CA SER A 841 -10.42 9.77 19.68
C SER A 841 -9.93 10.28 18.32
N LEU A 842 -9.23 9.44 17.54
CA LEU A 842 -8.73 9.82 16.21
C LEU A 842 -9.85 10.00 15.18
N ALA A 843 -11.04 9.43 15.42
CA ALA A 843 -12.20 9.61 14.55
C ALA A 843 -12.87 10.99 14.71
N VAL A 844 -12.64 11.68 15.84
CA VAL A 844 -13.35 12.91 16.21
C VAL A 844 -12.36 14.00 16.62
N PRO A 845 -12.09 15.01 15.75
CA PRO A 845 -11.16 16.09 16.08
C PRO A 845 -11.60 16.88 17.32
N SER A 846 -10.70 17.06 18.29
CA SER A 846 -10.98 17.87 19.48
C SER A 846 -9.70 18.43 20.10
N MET A 847 -9.55 19.75 20.06
CA MET A 847 -8.42 20.46 20.68
C MET A 847 -8.46 20.38 22.21
N CYS A 848 -9.65 20.26 22.80
CA CYS A 848 -9.80 20.00 24.24
C CYS A 848 -9.10 18.69 24.63
N LEU A 849 -9.34 17.61 23.87
CA LEU A 849 -8.66 16.33 24.11
C LEU A 849 -7.15 16.43 23.84
N ALA A 850 -6.74 17.06 22.73
CA ALA A 850 -5.32 17.16 22.38
C ALA A 850 -4.50 17.90 23.46
N LYS A 851 -5.09 18.90 24.13
CA LYS A 851 -4.47 19.59 25.27
C LYS A 851 -4.23 18.64 26.44
N HIS A 852 -5.20 17.82 26.81
CA HIS A 852 -5.04 16.83 27.87
C HIS A 852 -3.99 15.76 27.53
N VAL A 853 -3.95 15.29 26.28
CA VAL A 853 -2.91 14.36 25.82
C VAL A 853 -1.51 14.96 26.01
N ARG A 854 -1.31 16.22 25.59
CA ARG A 854 0.00 16.90 25.76
C ARG A 854 0.33 17.16 27.23
N GLU A 855 -0.61 17.67 28.03
CA GLU A 855 -0.37 17.89 29.46
C GLU A 855 0.01 16.60 30.20
N PHE A 856 -0.63 15.49 29.84
CA PHE A 856 -0.31 14.19 30.41
C PHE A 856 1.07 13.69 29.96
N LEU A 857 1.37 13.73 28.67
CA LEU A 857 2.66 13.26 28.16
C LEU A 857 3.83 14.07 28.75
N TYR A 858 3.78 15.40 28.70
CA TYR A 858 4.89 16.24 29.15
C TYR A 858 4.98 16.34 30.67
N ASN A 859 3.84 16.50 31.36
CA ASN A 859 3.85 16.84 32.79
C ASN A 859 3.29 15.72 33.69
N GLY A 860 2.69 14.67 33.13
CA GLY A 860 1.90 13.70 33.89
C GLY A 860 0.62 14.28 34.46
N THR A 861 0.16 15.42 33.95
CA THR A 861 -1.05 16.04 34.50
C THR A 861 -2.28 15.35 33.91
N LEU A 862 -3.10 14.77 34.78
CA LEU A 862 -4.43 14.29 34.45
C LEU A 862 -5.47 15.38 34.73
N PRO A 863 -6.65 15.35 34.05
CA PRO A 863 -7.76 16.21 34.47
C PRO A 863 -8.17 15.87 35.91
N SER A 864 -8.71 16.84 36.65
CA SER A 864 -9.08 16.65 38.06
C SER A 864 -10.23 15.65 38.28
N SER A 865 -10.99 15.38 37.23
CA SER A 865 -12.13 14.48 37.22
C SER A 865 -12.43 14.03 35.78
N TYR A 866 -13.42 13.14 35.64
CA TYR A 866 -14.08 12.89 34.36
C TYR A 866 -14.33 14.20 33.61
N THR A 867 -13.79 14.29 32.39
CA THR A 867 -13.86 15.50 31.58
C THR A 867 -14.49 15.16 30.24
N GLN A 868 -15.42 16.01 29.82
CA GLN A 868 -16.10 15.87 28.54
C GLN A 868 -15.69 17.03 27.63
N CYS A 869 -15.17 16.69 26.46
CA CYS A 869 -14.74 17.59 25.41
C CYS A 869 -15.76 17.61 24.27
N GLU A 870 -15.98 18.77 23.67
CA GLU A 870 -16.76 18.89 22.44
C GLU A 870 -15.92 18.47 21.22
N SER A 871 -16.60 18.04 20.16
CA SER A 871 -16.00 17.88 18.83
C SER A 871 -15.77 19.24 18.19
N ASP A 872 -14.62 19.40 17.55
CA ASP A 872 -14.25 20.56 16.75
C ASP A 872 -14.46 20.33 15.24
N GLY A 873 -14.95 19.15 14.85
CA GLY A 873 -15.18 18.76 13.45
C GLY A 873 -16.50 19.29 12.87
N PRO A 874 -16.65 19.28 11.53
CA PRO A 874 -17.89 19.66 10.85
C PRO A 874 -18.96 18.56 10.98
N SER A 875 -20.09 18.73 10.28
CA SER A 875 -21.05 17.64 10.06
C SER A 875 -20.35 16.38 9.53
N TYR A 876 -20.84 15.21 9.95
CA TYR A 876 -20.35 13.90 9.51
C TYR A 876 -20.51 13.64 7.99
N PHE A 877 -21.30 14.48 7.29
CA PHE A 877 -21.57 14.36 5.87
C PHE A 877 -20.83 15.44 5.06
N ILE A 878 -19.56 15.20 4.77
CA ILE A 878 -18.72 16.06 3.93
C ILE A 878 -18.65 15.47 2.52
N LYS A 879 -18.92 16.28 1.49
CA LYS A 879 -18.85 15.81 0.10
C LYS A 879 -17.41 15.56 -0.37
N PRO A 880 -17.18 14.53 -1.21
CA PRO A 880 -15.89 14.24 -1.84
C PRO A 880 -15.32 15.39 -2.70
N GLU A 881 -16.16 16.25 -3.27
CA GLU A 881 -15.71 17.45 -4.00
C GLU A 881 -15.04 18.49 -3.10
N ASN A 882 -15.33 18.46 -1.80
CA ASN A 882 -14.63 19.21 -0.77
C ASN A 882 -13.44 18.42 -0.18
N ASP A 883 -13.22 17.17 -0.61
CA ASP A 883 -12.11 16.35 -0.11
C ASP A 883 -10.77 16.65 -0.76
N ASN A 884 -10.78 17.14 -1.99
CA ASN A 884 -9.57 17.60 -2.69
C ASN A 884 -9.23 19.07 -2.40
N ALA A 885 -10.04 19.76 -1.58
CA ALA A 885 -9.70 21.09 -1.09
C ALA A 885 -8.61 20.98 0.00
N PRO A 886 -7.73 22.00 0.16
CA PRO A 886 -6.79 22.02 1.27
C PRO A 886 -7.53 21.79 2.58
N VAL A 887 -7.06 20.88 3.43
CA VAL A 887 -7.62 20.70 4.77
C VAL A 887 -7.43 22.03 5.51
N VAL A 888 -8.53 22.75 5.71
CA VAL A 888 -8.57 24.02 6.44
C VAL A 888 -9.08 23.79 7.85
N PRO A 889 -8.67 24.62 8.83
CA PRO A 889 -9.21 24.53 10.17
C PRO A 889 -10.72 24.81 10.15
N TRP A 890 -11.51 23.99 10.85
CA TRP A 890 -12.97 24.11 10.88
C TRP A 890 -13.46 25.26 11.77
N LYS A 891 -12.58 25.77 12.62
CA LYS A 891 -12.79 26.98 13.41
C LYS A 891 -11.56 27.87 13.34
N HIS A 892 -11.76 29.15 13.64
CA HIS A 892 -10.63 30.09 13.73
C HIS A 892 -9.82 29.82 15.00
N PHE A 893 -8.50 29.75 14.85
CA PHE A 893 -7.55 29.65 15.94
C PHE A 893 -6.64 30.87 15.90
N GLU A 894 -6.49 31.55 17.03
CA GLU A 894 -5.50 32.64 17.17
C GLU A 894 -4.08 32.07 17.31
N ASP A 895 -3.96 30.88 17.91
CA ASP A 895 -2.70 30.18 18.09
C ASP A 895 -2.39 29.24 16.92
N VAL A 896 -1.23 29.44 16.30
CA VAL A 896 -0.79 28.70 15.11
C VAL A 896 -0.49 27.23 15.43
N GLU A 897 -0.05 26.92 16.64
CA GLU A 897 0.22 25.56 17.05
C GLU A 897 -1.08 24.79 17.29
N GLU A 898 -2.08 25.41 17.93
CA GLU A 898 -3.43 24.86 18.06
C GLU A 898 -4.05 24.61 16.68
N GLN A 899 -3.89 25.55 15.75
CA GLN A 899 -4.34 25.38 14.37
C GLN A 899 -3.71 24.15 13.71
N ARG A 900 -2.39 23.96 13.87
CA ARG A 900 -1.65 22.82 13.30
C ARG A 900 -2.12 21.50 13.90
N ILE A 901 -2.28 21.43 15.22
CA ILE A 901 -2.77 20.22 15.93
C ILE A 901 -4.17 19.86 15.43
N HIS A 902 -5.07 20.84 15.35
CA HIS A 902 -6.43 20.61 14.87
C HIS A 902 -6.44 20.06 13.44
N LEU A 903 -5.63 20.64 12.53
CA LEU A 903 -5.49 20.14 11.17
C LEU A 903 -4.98 18.69 11.11
N ALA A 904 -4.03 18.33 11.98
CA ALA A 904 -3.53 16.96 12.09
C ALA A 904 -4.64 15.99 12.53
N GLN A 905 -5.45 16.37 13.52
CA GLN A 905 -6.62 15.57 13.94
C GLN A 905 -7.63 15.40 12.81
N VAL A 906 -7.92 16.46 12.05
CA VAL A 906 -8.82 16.38 10.90
C VAL A 906 -8.28 15.44 9.82
N LYS A 907 -6.98 15.51 9.50
CA LYS A 907 -6.34 14.59 8.56
C LYS A 907 -6.45 13.13 9.04
N LEU A 908 -6.25 12.87 10.34
CA LEU A 908 -6.38 11.53 10.91
C LEU A 908 -7.82 11.00 10.82
N ALA A 909 -8.81 11.82 11.18
CA ALA A 909 -10.23 11.47 11.10
C ALA A 909 -10.67 11.15 9.66
N ARG A 910 -10.06 11.81 8.67
CA ARG A 910 -10.38 11.69 7.25
C ARG A 910 -9.62 10.60 6.49
N ASP A 911 -8.50 10.09 7.00
CA ASP A 911 -7.72 9.10 6.26
C ASP A 911 -8.44 7.75 6.28
N PRO A 912 -8.85 7.17 5.14
CA PRO A 912 -9.71 5.99 5.06
C PRO A 912 -9.13 4.69 5.65
N THR A 913 -7.82 4.59 5.87
CA THR A 913 -7.16 3.28 6.05
C THR A 913 -6.96 2.82 7.50
N TRP A 914 -7.52 3.52 8.47
CA TRP A 914 -7.51 3.09 9.87
C TRP A 914 -8.96 2.90 10.36
N PRO A 915 -9.33 1.79 11.00
CA PRO A 915 -8.47 0.70 11.51
C PRO A 915 -8.28 -0.47 10.50
N ARG A 916 -8.19 -0.22 9.18
CA ARG A 916 -7.89 -1.30 8.22
C ARG A 916 -6.51 -1.90 8.55
N ARG A 917 -6.46 -3.24 8.61
CA ARG A 917 -5.31 -4.04 9.06
C ARG A 917 -4.18 -4.06 8.03
#